data_AF-A0A7X9IV48-F1
#
_entry.id   AF-A0A7X9IV48-F1
#
_cell.length_a   1.000
_cell.length_b   1.000
_cell.length_c   1.000
_cell.angle_alpha   90.00
_cell.angle_beta   90.00
_cell.angle_gamma   90.00
#
_symmetry.space_group_name_H-M   'P 1'
#
loop_
_entity.id
_entity.type
_entity.pdbx_description
1 polymer ?
#
loop_
_entity_poly.entity_id
_entity_poly.type
_entity_poly.pdbx_seq_one_letter_code
_entity_poly.pdbx_strand_id
1 'polypeptide(L)'
;MSNTARREVRATARSARREDGMRVPFGWMAATLGLAAAGCPASSSVEIQPLDNQTVRVGETLNLDIAVRNPGGGMLSFSFSMPDLPDSGAEIYSLGSSGGRFRWTPLASHAGAHSCTITASAGGASDSETITINVQQANSAPVFIQPGAGGTYDLAREPCVAVHVEVKDDDSLPASIQIFERDPRIEGATLTPNGKQADWRWCPTPAQVDASDRYTLALAARDESHEPVSHDYVIVLRGEGRTECTGTGPEIVSSTPPPPDVLATSLDYLVAAVVRDDRGLKDAPILYWSTDPPADPLKPDVTAFHQVVFVADGGENYHASIPNLGLAAGERRTIYYVISATDNDDPAGAGCDHRTDSSLRQFDVSAGSGTERVGYCETCSSSAQCDSGQCIAGVSRFCGAACPSCPAGASCRTVTTVEGRSVESCVPEGLNCRAAGPCTDDRFEDNDTRTAASAIAPDIHTGLQICPRDPDFYRISASSSGTLDVQIDGWDAWTADLDLMVLRGDGTPMRVSEGIEGSESVQVCVTPGTYYVEVYGILDDQGPYDLLVDLTGGSCCTDDALEDNDTWRAATPLLFPGDMADGQICSGDEDWFVFDGEAGRRALVDLVIEGTGDLDLELYDRDGIRRLASSAGITDTEHLEADLPASGDYYIRVFGYRGAEAAYLVSYDLGGGTGCTSSRTCPTGTVCNGTTCVDDACTPGASTCPAGTFCPEAGGTGGPSDCVDPCTSSADCRSGYACKVFAAAAGCAVSGAGQNGDPCTSFRSCAGARTCLAWPGGYCAVQGCDANADCPGGSKCVSVGGSLGTCVKDCLLRDDLCRLAEGYTCECVEDVEGAWQFVCLAPGVSARWCY
;
A
#
# COMPACT_ATOMS: atom_id res chain seq x y z
N MET A 1 8.22 -63.86 -26.52
CA MET A 1 7.77 -64.54 -27.75
C MET A 1 8.10 -63.65 -28.94
N SER A 2 8.62 -64.26 -30.02
CA SER A 2 8.53 -63.88 -31.45
C SER A 2 8.68 -62.38 -31.85
N ASN A 3 9.78 -61.86 -32.41
CA ASN A 3 10.59 -62.23 -33.60
C ASN A 3 10.21 -61.45 -34.90
N THR A 4 11.23 -60.94 -35.60
CA THR A 4 11.29 -60.48 -37.01
C THR A 4 10.37 -59.36 -37.52
N ALA A 5 10.94 -58.28 -38.10
CA ALA A 5 11.15 -58.20 -39.56
C ALA A 5 11.87 -56.91 -40.04
N ARG A 6 12.91 -57.14 -40.84
CA ARG A 6 13.65 -56.23 -41.72
C ARG A 6 12.76 -55.49 -42.74
N ARG A 7 13.23 -54.32 -43.19
CA ARG A 7 13.16 -53.91 -44.61
C ARG A 7 14.33 -52.99 -45.01
N GLU A 8 15.19 -53.48 -45.89
CA GLU A 8 16.08 -52.65 -46.72
C GLU A 8 15.38 -52.33 -48.06
N VAL A 9 15.73 -51.21 -48.71
CA VAL A 9 15.88 -50.98 -50.19
C VAL A 9 15.88 -49.48 -50.51
N ARG A 10 16.63 -48.91 -51.48
CA ARG A 10 17.99 -49.16 -52.05
C ARG A 10 18.30 -48.05 -53.09
N ALA A 11 19.43 -48.18 -53.80
CA ALA A 11 19.77 -47.55 -55.10
C ALA A 11 20.36 -46.11 -55.02
N THR A 12 21.36 -45.71 -55.83
CA THR A 12 21.99 -46.38 -57.00
C THR A 12 23.37 -45.79 -57.36
N ALA A 13 24.17 -46.58 -58.11
CA ALA A 13 25.13 -46.15 -59.16
C ALA A 13 26.47 -45.47 -58.69
N ARG A 14 27.61 -45.61 -59.39
CA ARG A 14 27.92 -46.26 -60.70
C ARG A 14 29.43 -46.53 -60.86
N SER A 15 29.79 -47.59 -61.61
CA SER A 15 30.86 -47.61 -62.65
C SER A 15 32.35 -47.39 -62.26
N ALA A 16 33.38 -48.13 -62.74
CA ALA A 16 33.45 -49.35 -63.57
C ALA A 16 34.92 -49.83 -63.77
N ARG A 17 35.10 -51.13 -64.11
CA ARG A 17 36.22 -51.74 -64.92
C ARG A 17 37.67 -51.68 -64.34
N ARG A 18 38.61 -52.59 -64.64
CA ARG A 18 38.61 -53.86 -65.42
C ARG A 18 39.81 -54.76 -65.05
N GLU A 19 39.64 -56.08 -65.26
CA GLU A 19 40.60 -57.09 -65.76
C GLU A 19 42.03 -57.23 -65.15
N ASP A 20 42.20 -58.31 -64.39
CA ASP A 20 43.11 -59.45 -64.64
C ASP A 20 44.53 -59.25 -65.24
N GLY A 21 45.52 -59.82 -64.55
CA GLY A 21 46.21 -60.99 -65.12
C GLY A 21 47.70 -60.89 -65.53
N MET A 22 48.55 -61.52 -64.69
CA MET A 22 49.45 -62.62 -65.11
C MET A 22 50.72 -62.35 -65.97
N ARG A 23 51.89 -62.73 -65.41
CA ARG A 23 53.21 -63.11 -66.01
C ARG A 23 54.27 -62.05 -66.40
N VAL A 24 55.37 -62.08 -65.62
CA VAL A 24 56.82 -62.28 -65.98
C VAL A 24 57.21 -62.45 -67.47
N PRO A 25 58.51 -62.24 -67.91
CA PRO A 25 59.75 -61.95 -67.13
C PRO A 25 60.81 -60.98 -67.79
N PHE A 26 62.02 -60.95 -67.18
CA PHE A 26 63.36 -60.65 -67.76
C PHE A 26 63.81 -59.18 -67.99
N GLY A 27 65.01 -58.84 -67.48
CA GLY A 27 65.75 -57.62 -67.90
C GLY A 27 66.71 -57.02 -66.86
N TRP A 28 67.84 -57.68 -66.58
CA TRP A 28 68.89 -57.24 -65.65
C TRP A 28 69.42 -55.80 -65.88
N MET A 29 69.56 -54.98 -64.82
CA MET A 29 70.87 -54.54 -64.29
C MET A 29 70.80 -53.54 -63.11
N ALA A 30 71.81 -53.64 -62.22
CA ALA A 30 72.37 -52.61 -61.35
C ALA A 30 71.45 -51.82 -60.38
N ALA A 31 71.49 -52.21 -59.10
CA ALA A 31 71.59 -51.25 -57.99
C ALA A 31 72.29 -51.89 -56.77
N THR A 32 73.09 -51.06 -56.10
CA THR A 32 73.87 -51.27 -54.87
C THR A 32 73.24 -52.16 -53.78
N LEU A 33 74.07 -53.00 -53.14
CA LEU A 33 73.76 -53.69 -51.88
C LEU A 33 73.28 -52.69 -50.81
N GLY A 34 72.02 -52.78 -50.42
CA GLY A 34 71.47 -52.27 -49.17
C GLY A 34 71.00 -53.44 -48.31
N LEU A 35 71.29 -53.42 -47.01
CA LEU A 35 70.95 -54.50 -46.09
C LEU A 35 69.43 -54.75 -46.06
N ALA A 36 69.05 -56.03 -45.96
CA ALA A 36 67.70 -56.39 -45.56
C ALA A 36 67.49 -55.98 -44.09
N ALA A 37 66.82 -54.85 -43.88
CA ALA A 37 66.17 -54.58 -42.59
C ALA A 37 64.97 -55.52 -42.49
N ALA A 38 65.05 -56.51 -41.61
CA ALA A 38 63.85 -57.24 -41.19
C ALA A 38 62.88 -56.23 -40.58
N GLY A 39 61.69 -56.10 -41.15
CA GLY A 39 60.62 -55.34 -40.53
C GLY A 39 60.31 -55.99 -39.19
N CYS A 40 60.69 -55.35 -38.08
CA CYS A 40 60.14 -55.70 -36.79
C CYS A 40 58.61 -55.63 -36.89
N PRO A 41 57.86 -56.55 -36.26
CA PRO A 41 56.44 -56.28 -36.04
C PRO A 41 56.35 -54.93 -35.33
N ALA A 42 55.48 -54.04 -35.84
CA ALA A 42 55.25 -52.75 -35.18
C ALA A 42 54.93 -53.03 -33.72
N SER A 43 55.70 -52.41 -32.80
CA SER A 43 55.52 -52.66 -31.38
C SER A 43 54.09 -52.28 -31.01
N SER A 44 53.29 -53.28 -30.60
CA SER A 44 52.02 -53.06 -29.93
C SER A 44 52.32 -52.52 -28.54
N SER A 45 52.71 -51.25 -28.49
CA SER A 45 52.86 -50.45 -27.29
C SER A 45 51.73 -49.44 -27.30
N VAL A 46 50.97 -49.42 -26.23
CA VAL A 46 50.07 -48.32 -25.87
C VAL A 46 50.77 -47.61 -24.71
N GLU A 47 50.80 -46.28 -24.73
CA GLU A 47 51.47 -45.45 -23.74
C GLU A 47 50.62 -44.19 -23.54
N ILE A 48 49.99 -44.07 -22.38
CA ILE A 48 49.27 -42.87 -21.96
C ILE A 48 50.33 -41.80 -21.67
N GLN A 49 50.14 -40.58 -22.18
CA GLN A 49 51.00 -39.47 -21.76
C GLN A 49 50.65 -39.08 -20.33
N PRO A 50 51.64 -38.73 -19.47
CA PRO A 50 51.40 -38.43 -18.06
C PRO A 50 50.23 -37.47 -17.85
N LEU A 51 49.33 -37.83 -16.93
CA LEU A 51 48.12 -37.06 -16.65
C LEU A 51 48.31 -36.32 -15.32
N ASP A 52 48.08 -35.01 -15.34
CA ASP A 52 48.10 -34.22 -14.10
C ASP A 52 46.88 -34.54 -13.22
N ASN A 53 47.04 -34.42 -11.91
CA ASN A 53 45.92 -34.44 -10.97
C ASN A 53 44.91 -33.34 -11.31
N GLN A 54 43.63 -33.65 -11.20
CA GLN A 54 42.54 -32.75 -11.58
C GLN A 54 41.86 -32.17 -10.35
N THR A 55 41.30 -30.97 -10.49
CA THR A 55 40.38 -30.38 -9.52
C THR A 55 39.14 -29.93 -10.28
N VAL A 56 37.96 -30.22 -9.74
CA VAL A 56 36.66 -29.87 -10.34
C VAL A 56 35.68 -29.55 -9.22
N ARG A 57 34.76 -28.61 -9.43
CA ARG A 57 33.70 -28.31 -8.45
C ARG A 57 32.47 -29.16 -8.71
N VAL A 58 31.67 -29.37 -7.67
CA VAL A 58 30.31 -29.94 -7.79
C VAL A 58 29.53 -29.22 -8.91
N GLY A 59 28.85 -29.99 -9.77
CA GLY A 59 28.05 -29.46 -10.88
C GLY A 59 28.84 -29.07 -12.15
N GLU A 60 30.16 -28.91 -12.09
CA GLU A 60 30.98 -28.59 -13.27
C GLU A 60 31.35 -29.84 -14.09
N THR A 61 31.36 -29.74 -15.41
CA THR A 61 31.78 -30.88 -16.26
C THR A 61 33.29 -30.89 -16.50
N LEU A 62 34.01 -31.74 -15.77
CA LEU A 62 35.39 -32.10 -16.09
C LEU A 62 35.43 -32.81 -17.45
N ASN A 63 36.23 -32.28 -18.37
CA ASN A 63 36.57 -32.90 -19.65
C ASN A 63 38.09 -33.08 -19.70
N LEU A 64 38.57 -34.31 -19.51
CA LEU A 64 39.99 -34.64 -19.55
C LEU A 64 40.32 -35.33 -20.89
N ASP A 65 41.12 -34.66 -21.71
CA ASP A 65 41.66 -35.24 -22.95
C ASP A 65 42.90 -36.10 -22.65
N ILE A 66 42.83 -37.36 -23.07
CA ILE A 66 43.84 -38.39 -22.78
C ILE A 66 44.64 -38.63 -24.07
N ALA A 67 45.84 -38.07 -24.14
CA ALA A 67 46.76 -38.30 -25.25
C ALA A 67 47.43 -39.67 -25.12
N VAL A 68 47.42 -40.46 -26.21
CA VAL A 68 47.96 -41.83 -26.20
C VAL A 68 48.89 -42.06 -27.38
N ARG A 69 50.13 -42.45 -27.08
CA ARG A 69 51.13 -42.83 -28.07
C ARG A 69 50.93 -44.29 -28.48
N ASN A 70 50.36 -44.48 -29.66
CA ASN A 70 49.99 -45.79 -30.22
C ASN A 70 50.61 -45.96 -31.63
N PRO A 71 51.91 -46.30 -31.73
CA PRO A 71 52.59 -46.53 -33.01
C PRO A 71 52.02 -47.71 -33.82
N GLY A 72 51.21 -48.58 -33.21
CA GLY A 72 50.51 -49.66 -33.91
C GLY A 72 49.29 -49.19 -34.72
N GLY A 73 48.80 -47.96 -34.49
CA GLY A 73 47.71 -47.35 -35.27
C GLY A 73 46.32 -48.01 -35.13
N GLY A 74 46.18 -49.02 -34.27
CA GLY A 74 44.90 -49.68 -34.00
C GLY A 74 43.93 -48.75 -33.26
N MET A 75 42.63 -49.05 -33.31
CA MET A 75 41.62 -48.31 -32.55
C MET A 75 41.84 -48.51 -31.05
N LEU A 76 41.85 -47.41 -30.28
CA LEU A 76 41.95 -47.46 -28.82
C LEU A 76 40.58 -47.79 -28.21
N SER A 77 40.60 -48.61 -27.17
CA SER A 77 39.50 -48.78 -26.21
C SER A 77 39.94 -48.29 -24.85
N PHE A 78 39.01 -47.67 -24.11
CA PHE A 78 39.27 -47.06 -22.80
C PHE A 78 38.34 -47.66 -21.74
N SER A 79 38.84 -47.72 -20.52
CA SER A 79 38.06 -47.96 -19.30
C SER A 79 38.64 -47.12 -18.16
N PHE A 80 37.85 -46.89 -17.11
CA PHE A 80 38.31 -46.23 -15.90
C PHE A 80 37.81 -46.98 -14.66
N SER A 81 38.41 -46.68 -13.50
CA SER A 81 37.97 -47.19 -12.21
C SER A 81 38.13 -46.11 -11.13
N MET A 82 37.04 -45.86 -10.40
CA MET A 82 36.99 -45.04 -9.19
C MET A 82 36.45 -45.93 -8.06
N PRO A 83 37.31 -46.55 -7.23
CA PRO A 83 36.88 -47.53 -6.24
C PRO A 83 35.88 -46.98 -5.22
N ASP A 84 36.04 -45.71 -4.86
CA ASP A 84 35.24 -45.01 -3.85
C ASP A 84 33.91 -44.47 -4.41
N LEU A 85 33.77 -44.39 -5.74
CA LEU A 85 32.58 -43.90 -6.46
C LEU A 85 32.22 -44.80 -7.66
N PRO A 86 31.75 -46.05 -7.42
CA PRO A 86 31.42 -46.99 -8.50
C PRO A 86 30.27 -46.51 -9.41
N ASP A 87 29.32 -45.75 -8.86
CA ASP A 87 28.17 -45.18 -9.57
C ASP A 87 28.36 -43.68 -9.88
N SER A 88 29.61 -43.23 -10.10
CA SER A 88 29.97 -41.80 -10.30
C SER A 88 29.26 -41.09 -11.45
N GLY A 89 28.67 -41.82 -12.40
CA GLY A 89 28.06 -41.25 -13.62
C GLY A 89 29.08 -40.75 -14.66
N ALA A 90 30.37 -41.04 -14.47
CA ALA A 90 31.41 -40.65 -15.41
C ALA A 90 31.43 -41.51 -16.68
N GLU A 91 31.82 -40.90 -17.80
CA GLU A 91 31.92 -41.54 -19.11
C GLU A 91 33.37 -41.46 -19.64
N ILE A 92 33.82 -42.48 -20.38
CA ILE A 92 35.08 -42.44 -21.12
C ILE A 92 34.88 -43.00 -22.53
N TYR A 93 35.41 -42.31 -23.54
CA TYR A 93 35.26 -42.74 -24.93
C TYR A 93 36.52 -42.45 -25.76
N SER A 94 36.68 -43.24 -26.82
CA SER A 94 37.82 -43.15 -27.74
C SER A 94 37.61 -42.05 -28.77
N LEU A 95 38.66 -41.27 -29.05
CA LEU A 95 38.71 -40.26 -30.11
C LEU A 95 39.47 -40.75 -31.36
N GLY A 96 39.80 -42.06 -31.43
CA GLY A 96 40.42 -42.70 -32.58
C GLY A 96 41.60 -43.59 -32.19
N SER A 97 42.73 -43.42 -32.88
CA SER A 97 43.96 -44.18 -32.62
C SER A 97 44.98 -43.46 -31.74
N SER A 98 44.79 -42.17 -31.44
CA SER A 98 45.77 -41.31 -30.75
C SER A 98 45.31 -40.72 -29.40
N GLY A 99 44.10 -41.02 -28.95
CA GLY A 99 43.59 -40.56 -27.66
C GLY A 99 42.13 -40.88 -27.38
N GLY A 100 41.65 -40.41 -26.24
CA GLY A 100 40.27 -40.52 -25.77
C GLY A 100 39.90 -39.31 -24.90
N ARG A 101 38.64 -39.24 -24.47
CA ARG A 101 38.13 -38.23 -23.55
C ARG A 101 37.42 -38.89 -22.38
N PHE A 102 37.77 -38.47 -21.18
CA PHE A 102 37.02 -38.74 -19.95
C PHE A 102 36.13 -37.53 -19.64
N ARG A 103 34.86 -37.76 -19.32
CA ARG A 103 33.86 -36.73 -19.02
C ARG A 103 33.13 -37.07 -17.74
N TRP A 104 33.07 -36.13 -16.80
CA TRP A 104 32.38 -36.32 -15.52
C TRP A 104 31.80 -35.02 -15.00
N THR A 105 30.64 -35.08 -14.36
CA THR A 105 30.00 -33.98 -13.64
C THR A 105 29.72 -34.48 -12.21
N PRO A 106 30.52 -34.09 -11.20
CA PRO A 106 30.36 -34.62 -9.85
C PRO A 106 29.15 -34.00 -9.13
N LEU A 107 28.53 -34.78 -8.26
CA LEU A 107 27.43 -34.36 -7.38
C LEU A 107 27.98 -33.90 -6.02
N ALA A 108 27.18 -33.20 -5.21
CA ALA A 108 27.57 -32.80 -3.85
C ALA A 108 27.99 -34.01 -2.98
N SER A 109 27.33 -35.16 -3.16
CA SER A 109 27.70 -36.43 -2.52
C SER A 109 29.05 -36.99 -2.95
N HIS A 110 29.71 -36.42 -3.96
CA HIS A 110 31.03 -36.80 -4.45
C HIS A 110 32.12 -35.84 -3.95
N ALA A 111 31.85 -34.91 -3.03
CA ALA A 111 32.88 -34.02 -2.48
C ALA A 111 34.05 -34.79 -1.83
N GLY A 112 35.27 -34.30 -2.00
CA GLY A 112 36.51 -34.91 -1.51
C GLY A 112 37.46 -35.39 -2.62
N ALA A 113 38.59 -35.98 -2.21
CA ALA A 113 39.61 -36.47 -3.13
C ALA A 113 39.38 -37.94 -3.52
N HIS A 114 39.28 -38.21 -4.82
CA HIS A 114 39.02 -39.54 -5.37
C HIS A 114 40.19 -40.03 -6.22
N SER A 115 40.53 -41.32 -6.12
CA SER A 115 41.50 -41.95 -7.01
C SER A 115 40.82 -42.45 -8.28
N CYS A 116 41.30 -42.02 -9.44
CA CYS A 116 40.81 -42.46 -10.74
C CYS A 116 41.94 -43.14 -11.52
N THR A 117 41.78 -44.44 -11.79
CA THR A 117 42.67 -45.18 -12.69
C THR A 117 42.07 -45.20 -14.09
N ILE A 118 42.78 -44.68 -15.09
CA ILE A 118 42.39 -44.69 -16.50
C ILE A 118 43.23 -45.73 -17.22
N THR A 119 42.61 -46.61 -18.00
CA THR A 119 43.29 -47.66 -18.78
C THR A 119 42.96 -47.51 -20.27
N ALA A 120 44.01 -47.48 -21.10
CA ALA A 120 43.91 -47.49 -22.56
C ALA A 120 44.43 -48.82 -23.10
N SER A 121 43.76 -49.41 -24.10
CA SER A 121 44.23 -50.64 -24.73
C SER A 121 43.94 -50.74 -26.23
N ALA A 122 44.87 -51.35 -26.96
CA ALA A 122 44.79 -51.63 -28.39
C ALA A 122 45.66 -52.84 -28.76
N GLY A 123 45.15 -53.71 -29.65
CA GLY A 123 45.93 -54.80 -30.24
C GLY A 123 46.46 -55.87 -29.25
N GLY A 124 45.92 -55.93 -28.04
CA GLY A 124 46.39 -56.84 -26.98
C GLY A 124 47.43 -56.22 -26.03
N ALA A 125 47.80 -54.97 -26.22
CA ALA A 125 48.59 -54.18 -25.27
C ALA A 125 47.71 -53.15 -24.55
N SER A 126 48.09 -52.83 -23.32
CA SER A 126 47.39 -51.88 -22.45
C SER A 126 48.37 -51.09 -21.61
N ASP A 127 47.98 -49.88 -21.24
CA ASP A 127 48.67 -49.02 -20.30
C ASP A 127 47.66 -48.32 -19.39
N SER A 128 48.08 -47.95 -18.18
CA SER A 128 47.19 -47.42 -17.15
C SER A 128 47.86 -46.32 -16.33
N GLU A 129 47.17 -45.20 -16.17
CA GLU A 129 47.62 -44.05 -15.38
C GLU A 129 46.65 -43.79 -14.23
N THR A 130 47.15 -43.40 -13.06
CA THR A 130 46.32 -43.11 -11.88
C THR A 130 46.47 -41.65 -11.46
N ILE A 131 45.36 -40.92 -11.49
CA ILE A 131 45.29 -39.53 -11.03
C ILE A 131 44.43 -39.40 -9.78
N THR A 132 44.68 -38.35 -9.00
CA THR A 132 43.73 -37.87 -8.00
C THR A 132 42.83 -36.82 -8.65
N ILE A 133 41.52 -36.96 -8.48
CA ILE A 133 40.54 -35.93 -8.82
C ILE A 133 40.00 -35.37 -7.50
N ASN A 134 40.37 -34.14 -7.19
CA ASN A 134 39.87 -33.43 -6.02
C ASN A 134 38.53 -32.77 -6.39
N VAL A 135 37.42 -33.35 -5.94
CA VAL A 135 36.11 -32.72 -6.04
C VAL A 135 35.99 -31.73 -4.91
N GLN A 136 36.16 -30.46 -5.24
CA GLN A 136 35.83 -29.39 -4.32
C GLN A 136 34.32 -29.30 -4.19
N GLN A 137 33.84 -28.94 -3.00
CA GLN A 137 32.48 -28.41 -2.83
C GLN A 137 32.23 -27.34 -3.92
N ALA A 138 30.96 -27.11 -4.24
CA ALA A 138 30.61 -25.80 -4.78
C ALA A 138 31.05 -24.71 -3.78
N ASN A 139 31.12 -23.48 -4.26
CA ASN A 139 31.31 -22.33 -3.40
C ASN A 139 30.28 -21.34 -3.94
N SER A 140 29.06 -21.51 -3.47
CA SER A 140 27.85 -20.88 -3.97
C SER A 140 27.25 -20.12 -2.81
N ALA A 141 27.26 -18.79 -2.90
CA ALA A 141 26.50 -18.01 -1.93
C ALA A 141 24.99 -18.25 -2.16
N PRO A 142 24.15 -18.07 -1.13
CA PRO A 142 22.70 -18.11 -1.26
C PRO A 142 22.16 -17.23 -2.41
N VAL A 143 21.27 -17.77 -3.25
CA VAL A 143 20.59 -17.03 -4.33
C VAL A 143 19.08 -17.15 -4.17
N PHE A 144 18.38 -16.02 -4.10
CA PHE A 144 16.92 -15.99 -4.12
C PHE A 144 16.37 -16.45 -5.48
N ILE A 145 15.55 -17.48 -5.46
CA ILE A 145 14.78 -17.98 -6.61
C ILE A 145 13.38 -17.34 -6.61
N GLN A 146 12.84 -17.12 -5.41
CA GLN A 146 11.64 -16.33 -5.16
C GLN A 146 11.77 -15.66 -3.77
N PRO A 147 11.13 -14.51 -3.54
CA PRO A 147 10.21 -13.82 -4.45
C PRO A 147 10.91 -13.11 -5.63
N GLY A 148 10.11 -12.52 -6.53
CA GLY A 148 10.62 -11.66 -7.62
C GLY A 148 11.11 -10.30 -7.12
N ALA A 149 11.12 -9.29 -7.99
CA ALA A 149 11.47 -7.90 -7.60
C ALA A 149 10.36 -7.20 -6.79
N GLY A 150 9.11 -7.68 -6.88
CA GLY A 150 7.97 -7.11 -6.19
C GLY A 150 6.69 -7.88 -6.48
N GLY A 151 5.57 -7.43 -5.91
CA GLY A 151 4.25 -7.98 -6.18
C GLY A 151 3.13 -7.11 -5.63
N THR A 152 1.95 -7.28 -6.22
CA THR A 152 0.78 -6.43 -5.99
C THR A 152 -0.32 -7.18 -5.28
N TYR A 153 -0.87 -6.59 -4.23
CA TYR A 153 -1.82 -7.21 -3.31
C TYR A 153 -3.09 -6.37 -3.21
N ASP A 154 -4.20 -6.94 -3.68
CA ASP A 154 -5.55 -6.38 -3.54
C ASP A 154 -6.07 -6.70 -2.13
N LEU A 155 -6.11 -5.69 -1.26
CA LEU A 155 -6.51 -5.84 0.14
C LEU A 155 -8.03 -6.05 0.31
N ALA A 156 -8.83 -5.68 -0.68
CA ALA A 156 -10.26 -5.98 -0.70
C ALA A 156 -10.51 -7.48 -1.01
N ARG A 157 -9.62 -8.12 -1.77
CA ARG A 157 -9.64 -9.57 -2.01
C ARG A 157 -8.98 -10.37 -0.88
N GLU A 158 -7.80 -9.95 -0.45
CA GLU A 158 -6.95 -10.66 0.52
C GLU A 158 -6.33 -9.66 1.51
N PRO A 159 -6.89 -9.50 2.74
CA PRO A 159 -6.51 -8.44 3.69
C PRO A 159 -5.15 -8.66 4.38
N CYS A 160 -4.35 -9.61 3.90
CA CYS A 160 -3.01 -9.90 4.40
C CYS A 160 -2.10 -10.23 3.23
N VAL A 161 -0.93 -9.60 3.20
CA VAL A 161 0.16 -9.89 2.28
C VAL A 161 0.84 -11.19 2.70
N ALA A 162 1.11 -12.07 1.73
CA ALA A 162 1.87 -13.30 1.92
C ALA A 162 2.94 -13.41 0.83
N VAL A 163 4.18 -13.68 1.24
CA VAL A 163 5.35 -13.80 0.36
C VAL A 163 6.04 -15.12 0.67
N HIS A 164 6.17 -16.00 -0.34
CA HIS A 164 6.97 -17.21 -0.21
C HIS A 164 8.39 -16.94 -0.70
N VAL A 165 9.36 -17.32 0.13
CA VAL A 165 10.79 -17.13 -0.10
C VAL A 165 11.43 -18.49 -0.34
N GLU A 166 12.23 -18.62 -1.40
CA GLU A 166 13.02 -19.83 -1.68
C GLU A 166 14.43 -19.44 -2.15
N VAL A 167 15.41 -20.09 -1.56
CA VAL A 167 16.83 -19.81 -1.76
C VAL A 167 17.52 -21.06 -2.29
N LYS A 168 18.19 -20.92 -3.44
CA LYS A 168 19.10 -21.93 -3.98
C LYS A 168 20.51 -21.69 -3.44
N ASP A 169 21.15 -22.77 -3.05
CA ASP A 169 22.55 -22.85 -2.67
C ASP A 169 22.97 -24.30 -3.00
N ASP A 170 24.14 -24.51 -3.60
CA ASP A 170 24.55 -25.83 -4.11
C ASP A 170 25.53 -26.60 -3.19
N ASP A 171 26.05 -25.97 -2.13
CA ASP A 171 27.03 -26.55 -1.18
C ASP A 171 26.55 -26.56 0.29
N SER A 172 25.63 -25.69 0.67
CA SER A 172 25.02 -25.63 2.00
C SER A 172 23.89 -26.65 2.18
N LEU A 173 23.77 -27.20 3.39
CA LEU A 173 22.60 -27.98 3.80
C LEU A 173 21.45 -27.04 4.17
N PRO A 174 20.18 -27.47 4.08
CA PRO A 174 19.06 -26.61 4.46
C PRO A 174 19.10 -26.10 5.91
N ALA A 175 19.76 -26.82 6.82
CA ALA A 175 19.89 -26.41 8.22
C ALA A 175 21.01 -25.37 8.49
N SER A 176 21.89 -25.10 7.51
CA SER A 176 22.96 -24.09 7.64
C SER A 176 22.62 -22.76 6.96
N ILE A 177 21.51 -22.70 6.22
CA ILE A 177 21.00 -21.45 5.63
C ILE A 177 20.15 -20.70 6.67
N GLN A 178 20.41 -19.40 6.80
CA GLN A 178 19.58 -18.47 7.56
C GLN A 178 18.96 -17.47 6.59
N ILE A 179 17.63 -17.42 6.55
CA ILE A 179 16.85 -16.39 5.86
C ILE A 179 16.29 -15.47 6.96
N PHE A 180 16.48 -14.16 6.81
CA PHE A 180 16.08 -13.16 7.79
C PHE A 180 15.68 -11.83 7.12
N GLU A 181 14.90 -11.03 7.83
CA GLU A 181 14.60 -9.65 7.47
C GLU A 181 15.73 -8.73 7.96
N ARG A 182 16.14 -7.78 7.11
CA ARG A 182 16.92 -6.61 7.50
C ARG A 182 15.98 -5.57 8.12
N ASP A 183 16.54 -4.57 8.78
CA ASP A 183 15.77 -3.39 9.20
C ASP A 183 15.78 -2.34 8.06
N PRO A 184 14.76 -1.47 7.93
CA PRO A 184 13.51 -1.45 8.69
C PRO A 184 12.65 -2.69 8.45
N ARG A 185 11.97 -3.14 9.51
CA ARG A 185 10.99 -4.24 9.44
C ARG A 185 9.59 -3.69 9.43
N ILE A 186 8.77 -4.20 8.52
CA ILE A 186 7.35 -3.87 8.44
C ILE A 186 6.66 -4.34 9.74
N GLU A 187 6.09 -3.40 10.49
CA GLU A 187 5.47 -3.71 11.78
C GLU A 187 4.26 -4.65 11.63
N GLY A 188 4.17 -5.65 12.51
CA GLY A 188 3.14 -6.69 12.46
C GLY A 188 3.42 -7.82 11.46
N ALA A 189 4.50 -7.72 10.68
CA ALA A 189 4.96 -8.80 9.81
C ALA A 189 5.62 -9.96 10.59
N THR A 190 5.66 -11.13 9.96
CA THR A 190 6.24 -12.35 10.51
C THR A 190 6.92 -13.19 9.43
N LEU A 191 8.25 -13.32 9.51
CA LEU A 191 9.00 -14.33 8.75
C LEU A 191 9.09 -15.66 9.53
N THR A 192 8.77 -16.77 8.87
CA THR A 192 8.93 -18.13 9.39
C THR A 192 9.90 -18.95 8.53
N PRO A 193 11.20 -19.00 8.88
CA PRO A 193 12.18 -19.80 8.13
C PRO A 193 12.00 -21.32 8.30
N ASN A 194 12.20 -22.05 7.21
CA ASN A 194 12.17 -23.52 7.11
C ASN A 194 13.37 -24.00 6.26
N GLY A 195 14.57 -23.58 6.64
CA GLY A 195 15.82 -23.90 5.96
C GLY A 195 16.01 -23.09 4.67
N LYS A 196 15.95 -23.73 3.50
CA LYS A 196 16.08 -23.05 2.18
C LYS A 196 14.81 -22.34 1.71
N GLN A 197 13.75 -22.36 2.52
CA GLN A 197 12.50 -21.67 2.26
C GLN A 197 12.11 -20.87 3.49
N ALA A 198 11.30 -19.83 3.32
CA ALA A 198 10.63 -19.14 4.41
C ALA A 198 9.26 -18.63 3.94
N ASP A 199 8.28 -18.63 4.85
CA ASP A 199 6.99 -18.00 4.60
C ASP A 199 6.94 -16.67 5.38
N TRP A 200 6.73 -15.57 4.67
CA TRP A 200 6.55 -14.24 5.24
C TRP A 200 5.08 -13.82 5.15
N ARG A 201 4.55 -13.22 6.22
CA ARG A 201 3.15 -12.80 6.29
C ARG A 201 2.96 -11.53 7.10
N TRP A 202 2.16 -10.62 6.57
CA TRP A 202 1.80 -9.34 7.18
C TRP A 202 0.32 -9.05 6.92
N CYS A 203 -0.35 -8.35 7.83
CA CYS A 203 -1.73 -7.89 7.66
C CYS A 203 -1.74 -6.39 7.96
N PRO A 204 -1.76 -5.51 6.95
CA PRO A 204 -1.66 -4.07 7.14
C PRO A 204 -2.76 -3.52 8.06
N THR A 205 -2.42 -2.59 8.95
CA THR A 205 -3.41 -1.76 9.66
C THR A 205 -3.93 -0.65 8.73
N PRO A 206 -5.10 -0.03 9.01
CA PRO A 206 -5.57 1.13 8.25
C PRO A 206 -4.50 2.23 8.15
N ALA A 207 -3.94 2.65 9.29
CA ALA A 207 -2.85 3.62 9.35
C ALA A 207 -1.60 3.24 8.53
N GLN A 208 -1.30 1.94 8.33
CA GLN A 208 -0.24 1.52 7.40
C GLN A 208 -0.66 1.70 5.93
N VAL A 209 -1.90 1.35 5.57
CA VAL A 209 -2.44 1.54 4.22
C VAL A 209 -2.58 3.04 3.86
N ASP A 210 -2.89 3.88 4.84
CA ASP A 210 -3.00 5.35 4.68
C ASP A 210 -1.63 6.06 4.76
N ALA A 211 -0.60 5.42 5.32
CA ALA A 211 0.76 5.93 5.29
C ALA A 211 1.40 5.75 3.91
N SER A 212 1.40 4.53 3.36
CA SER A 212 1.90 4.28 2.00
C SER A 212 1.17 3.13 1.30
N ASP A 213 1.10 3.22 -0.03
CA ASP A 213 0.68 2.14 -0.92
C ASP A 213 1.86 1.24 -1.36
N ARG A 214 3.10 1.55 -0.96
CA ARG A 214 4.30 0.76 -1.26
C ARG A 214 5.09 0.43 0.01
N TYR A 215 5.68 -0.76 0.05
CA TYR A 215 6.47 -1.22 1.18
C TYR A 215 7.64 -2.08 0.70
N THR A 216 8.85 -1.80 1.17
CA THR A 216 10.03 -2.62 0.85
C THR A 216 10.23 -3.71 1.90
N LEU A 217 10.03 -4.97 1.52
CA LEU A 217 10.42 -6.13 2.33
C LEU A 217 11.90 -6.45 2.06
N ALA A 218 12.77 -6.01 2.97
CA ALA A 218 14.21 -6.20 2.86
C ALA A 218 14.65 -7.58 3.37
N LEU A 219 14.86 -8.55 2.47
CA LEU A 219 15.31 -9.90 2.82
C LEU A 219 16.83 -10.02 2.74
N ALA A 220 17.39 -10.94 3.52
CA ALA A 220 18.75 -11.43 3.37
C ALA A 220 18.84 -12.93 3.63
N ALA A 221 19.74 -13.60 2.92
CA ALA A 221 20.06 -15.01 3.10
C ALA A 221 21.58 -15.18 3.28
N ARG A 222 22.00 -15.95 4.29
CA ARG A 222 23.42 -16.27 4.53
C ARG A 222 23.65 -17.75 4.80
N ASP A 223 24.84 -18.19 4.45
CA ASP A 223 25.43 -19.49 4.77
C ASP A 223 26.55 -19.33 5.82
N GLU A 224 27.42 -20.33 5.95
CA GLU A 224 28.60 -20.29 6.83
C GLU A 224 29.88 -19.77 6.14
N SER A 225 29.85 -19.55 4.83
CA SER A 225 31.05 -19.33 3.98
C SER A 225 31.13 -17.93 3.34
N HIS A 226 30.01 -17.22 3.22
CA HIS A 226 29.90 -15.96 2.50
C HIS A 226 29.25 -14.86 3.36
N GLU A 227 29.38 -13.62 2.89
CA GLU A 227 28.56 -12.52 3.40
C GLU A 227 27.08 -12.71 3.00
N PRO A 228 26.12 -12.14 3.76
CA PRO A 228 24.71 -12.23 3.42
C PRO A 228 24.44 -11.67 2.02
N VAL A 229 23.66 -12.42 1.24
CA VAL A 229 23.10 -11.94 -0.02
C VAL A 229 21.77 -11.27 0.29
N SER A 230 21.65 -9.99 -0.03
CA SER A 230 20.42 -9.20 0.14
C SER A 230 19.50 -9.32 -1.07
N HIS A 231 18.19 -9.22 -0.84
CA HIS A 231 17.15 -9.20 -1.86
C HIS A 231 15.97 -8.37 -1.37
N ASP A 232 15.64 -7.29 -2.08
CA ASP A 232 14.55 -6.40 -1.68
C ASP A 232 13.31 -6.67 -2.54
N TYR A 233 12.15 -6.69 -1.89
CA TYR A 233 10.87 -7.05 -2.49
C TYR A 233 9.85 -5.92 -2.31
N VAL A 234 9.51 -5.24 -3.40
CA VAL A 234 8.56 -4.12 -3.38
C VAL A 234 7.12 -4.66 -3.35
N ILE A 235 6.48 -4.58 -2.19
CA ILE A 235 5.06 -4.84 -1.98
C ILE A 235 4.29 -3.61 -2.43
N VAL A 236 3.29 -3.79 -3.29
CA VAL A 236 2.37 -2.72 -3.72
C VAL A 236 0.95 -3.06 -3.28
N LEU A 237 0.36 -2.19 -2.48
CA LEU A 237 -0.99 -2.32 -1.98
C LEU A 237 -2.00 -1.72 -2.99
N ARG A 238 -3.11 -2.43 -3.19
CA ARG A 238 -4.27 -1.93 -3.91
C ARG A 238 -5.51 -1.96 -3.01
N GLY A 239 -6.04 -0.78 -2.74
CA GLY A 239 -7.43 -0.59 -2.31
C GLY A 239 -8.32 -0.19 -3.50
N GLU A 240 -9.60 0.06 -3.22
CA GLU A 240 -10.46 0.76 -4.19
C GLU A 240 -9.97 2.21 -4.32
N GLY A 241 -9.70 2.66 -5.55
CA GLY A 241 -9.19 4.01 -5.80
C GLY A 241 -10.19 5.08 -5.34
N ARG A 242 -9.72 6.02 -4.52
CA ARG A 242 -10.55 7.08 -3.92
C ARG A 242 -11.03 8.04 -5.02
N THR A 243 -12.33 8.35 -5.03
CA THR A 243 -13.01 8.92 -6.21
C THR A 243 -13.11 10.44 -6.24
N GLU A 244 -12.60 11.14 -5.23
CA GLU A 244 -12.85 12.58 -5.00
C GLU A 244 -11.57 13.41 -4.87
N CYS A 245 -10.51 13.02 -5.59
CA CYS A 245 -9.22 13.72 -5.58
C CYS A 245 -9.21 14.95 -6.50
N THR A 246 -8.63 16.06 -6.00
CA THR A 246 -8.61 17.35 -6.68
C THR A 246 -7.33 17.52 -7.51
N GLY A 247 -7.34 16.95 -8.71
CA GLY A 247 -6.18 16.88 -9.58
C GLY A 247 -6.46 16.39 -11.00
N THR A 248 -5.39 16.18 -11.76
CA THR A 248 -5.44 15.43 -13.04
C THR A 248 -4.42 14.30 -13.04
N GLY A 249 -4.86 13.13 -12.58
CA GLY A 249 -4.03 11.93 -12.51
C GLY A 249 -3.17 11.60 -13.74
N PRO A 250 -2.01 10.94 -13.52
CA PRO A 250 -0.88 10.96 -14.44
C PRO A 250 -1.20 10.38 -15.82
N GLU A 251 -0.73 11.02 -16.88
CA GLU A 251 -0.92 10.59 -18.27
C GLU A 251 0.25 9.72 -18.77
N ILE A 252 -0.03 8.44 -19.05
CA ILE A 252 0.93 7.51 -19.70
C ILE A 252 0.90 7.71 -21.23
N VAL A 253 1.51 8.81 -21.69
CA VAL A 253 1.50 9.33 -23.07
C VAL A 253 1.96 8.30 -24.10
N SER A 254 3.04 7.55 -23.82
CA SER A 254 3.56 6.56 -24.76
C SER A 254 4.36 5.46 -24.07
N SER A 255 4.49 4.31 -24.72
CA SER A 255 5.56 3.35 -24.41
C SER A 255 6.07 2.67 -25.68
N THR A 256 7.30 2.17 -25.59
CA THR A 256 7.88 1.24 -26.57
C THR A 256 8.18 -0.09 -25.86
N PRO A 257 8.17 -1.24 -26.56
CA PRO A 257 8.04 -1.43 -28.00
C PRO A 257 6.60 -1.22 -28.52
N PRO A 258 6.41 -0.59 -29.70
CA PRO A 258 5.09 -0.47 -30.31
C PRO A 258 4.64 -1.82 -30.94
N PRO A 259 3.33 -2.16 -30.89
CA PRO A 259 2.85 -3.39 -31.51
C PRO A 259 2.73 -3.27 -33.05
N PRO A 260 3.04 -4.31 -33.85
CA PRO A 260 3.63 -5.60 -33.50
C PRO A 260 5.04 -5.76 -34.09
N ASP A 261 6.06 -5.17 -33.45
CA ASP A 261 7.44 -5.54 -33.72
C ASP A 261 7.79 -6.87 -33.01
N VAL A 262 8.48 -7.77 -33.74
CA VAL A 262 9.04 -9.00 -33.15
C VAL A 262 10.46 -8.70 -32.69
N LEU A 263 10.68 -8.59 -31.38
CA LEU A 263 12.01 -8.40 -30.83
C LEU A 263 12.79 -9.72 -30.83
N ALA A 264 13.87 -9.77 -31.60
CA ALA A 264 14.83 -10.87 -31.61
C ALA A 264 16.11 -10.42 -30.91
N THR A 265 16.19 -10.63 -29.60
CA THR A 265 17.32 -10.19 -28.77
C THR A 265 17.73 -11.26 -27.76
N SER A 266 19.01 -11.25 -27.40
CA SER A 266 19.65 -12.06 -26.38
C SER A 266 19.69 -11.31 -25.03
N LEU A 267 19.48 -9.99 -25.06
CA LEU A 267 19.41 -9.08 -23.91
C LEU A 267 17.99 -9.05 -23.33
N ASP A 268 17.82 -8.40 -22.19
CA ASP A 268 16.51 -8.17 -21.59
C ASP A 268 15.65 -7.24 -22.47
N TYR A 269 14.33 -7.36 -22.35
CA TYR A 269 13.40 -6.60 -23.18
C TYR A 269 13.11 -5.25 -22.51
N LEU A 270 13.73 -4.20 -23.04
CA LEU A 270 13.52 -2.84 -22.60
C LEU A 270 12.11 -2.36 -22.95
N VAL A 271 11.38 -1.87 -21.95
CA VAL A 271 10.14 -1.12 -22.08
C VAL A 271 10.44 0.31 -21.64
N ALA A 272 10.35 1.28 -22.55
CA ALA A 272 10.45 2.69 -22.21
C ALA A 272 9.05 3.33 -22.18
N ALA A 273 8.84 4.28 -21.29
CA ALA A 273 7.58 4.99 -21.09
C ALA A 273 7.80 6.51 -21.01
N VAL A 274 6.81 7.27 -21.45
CA VAL A 274 6.69 8.70 -21.12
C VAL A 274 5.45 8.85 -20.26
N VAL A 275 5.64 9.32 -19.03
CA VAL A 275 4.60 9.54 -18.02
C VAL A 275 4.64 11.01 -17.62
N ARG A 276 3.48 11.66 -17.66
CA ARG A 276 3.33 13.09 -17.37
C ARG A 276 2.41 13.28 -16.20
N ASP A 277 2.67 14.33 -15.45
CA ASP A 277 1.83 14.79 -14.37
C ASP A 277 1.89 16.32 -14.27
N ASP A 278 0.88 16.97 -13.68
CA ASP A 278 0.88 18.43 -13.47
C ASP A 278 1.43 18.88 -12.10
N ARG A 279 1.60 17.97 -11.13
CA ARG A 279 2.33 18.23 -9.88
C ARG A 279 3.48 17.28 -9.59
N GLY A 280 3.57 16.14 -10.27
CA GLY A 280 4.67 15.19 -10.13
C GLY A 280 4.13 13.78 -9.94
N LEU A 281 5.00 12.78 -10.12
CA LEU A 281 4.65 11.45 -9.64
C LEU A 281 4.97 11.36 -8.15
N LYS A 282 4.18 10.58 -7.42
CA LYS A 282 4.55 10.15 -6.07
C LYS A 282 5.85 9.36 -6.19
N ASP A 283 5.76 8.20 -6.81
CA ASP A 283 6.89 7.32 -7.06
C ASP A 283 7.09 6.99 -8.54
N ALA A 284 8.28 6.44 -8.84
CA ALA A 284 8.59 5.82 -10.11
C ALA A 284 7.45 4.87 -10.58
N PRO A 285 7.05 4.92 -11.87
CA PRO A 285 6.02 4.06 -12.42
C PRO A 285 6.32 2.57 -12.25
N ILE A 286 5.30 1.73 -12.33
CA ILE A 286 5.42 0.27 -12.24
C ILE A 286 5.06 -0.38 -13.59
N LEU A 287 5.92 -1.29 -14.04
CA LEU A 287 5.66 -2.20 -15.15
C LEU A 287 5.12 -3.53 -14.61
N TYR A 288 3.87 -3.82 -14.92
CA TYR A 288 3.29 -5.15 -14.77
C TYR A 288 3.43 -5.91 -16.08
N TRP A 289 3.98 -7.12 -16.07
CA TRP A 289 4.09 -7.96 -17.27
C TRP A 289 3.76 -9.44 -17.04
N SER A 290 3.31 -10.14 -18.09
CA SER A 290 3.06 -11.58 -18.07
C SER A 290 3.26 -12.20 -19.46
N THR A 291 3.64 -13.49 -19.50
CA THR A 291 3.61 -14.30 -20.73
C THR A 291 2.27 -15.00 -20.96
N ASP A 292 1.43 -15.08 -19.93
CA ASP A 292 0.09 -15.65 -20.02
C ASP A 292 -0.92 -14.52 -20.32
N PRO A 293 -1.87 -14.73 -21.25
CA PRO A 293 -2.86 -13.71 -21.59
C PRO A 293 -3.82 -13.48 -20.39
N PRO A 294 -4.12 -12.21 -20.02
CA PRO A 294 -5.04 -11.93 -18.94
C PRO A 294 -6.46 -12.41 -19.27
N ALA A 295 -7.20 -12.82 -18.23
CA ALA A 295 -8.56 -13.35 -18.36
C ALA A 295 -9.55 -12.32 -18.91
N ASP A 296 -9.43 -11.04 -18.53
CA ASP A 296 -10.11 -9.91 -19.13
C ASP A 296 -9.08 -8.89 -19.67
N PRO A 297 -8.88 -8.79 -21.00
CA PRO A 297 -7.96 -7.82 -21.59
C PRO A 297 -8.37 -6.34 -21.43
N LEU A 298 -9.61 -6.05 -21.04
CA LEU A 298 -10.08 -4.68 -20.75
C LEU A 298 -9.92 -4.31 -19.27
N LYS A 299 -9.75 -5.31 -18.39
CA LYS A 299 -9.52 -5.17 -16.95
C LYS A 299 -8.50 -6.23 -16.49
N PRO A 300 -7.22 -6.11 -16.89
CA PRO A 300 -6.20 -7.08 -16.50
C PRO A 300 -5.99 -7.08 -14.98
N ASP A 301 -6.09 -8.26 -14.37
CA ASP A 301 -5.75 -8.46 -12.95
C ASP A 301 -4.22 -8.44 -12.78
N VAL A 302 -3.69 -7.27 -12.42
CA VAL A 302 -2.25 -7.06 -12.21
C VAL A 302 -1.68 -7.82 -11.01
N THR A 303 -2.51 -8.36 -10.09
CA THR A 303 -2.03 -9.24 -9.01
C THR A 303 -1.49 -10.58 -9.53
N ALA A 304 -1.83 -10.94 -10.78
CA ALA A 304 -1.31 -12.12 -11.48
C ALA A 304 -0.11 -11.82 -12.41
N PHE A 305 0.41 -10.59 -12.41
CA PHE A 305 1.52 -10.15 -13.26
C PHE A 305 2.82 -10.08 -12.45
N HIS A 306 3.95 -10.23 -13.14
CA HIS A 306 5.26 -9.89 -12.58
C HIS A 306 5.44 -8.37 -12.53
N GLN A 307 6.05 -7.88 -11.46
CA GLN A 307 6.28 -6.46 -11.21
C GLN A 307 7.74 -6.07 -11.47
N VAL A 308 7.96 -4.92 -12.08
CA VAL A 308 9.26 -4.25 -12.21
C VAL A 308 9.04 -2.74 -11.99
N VAL A 309 9.84 -2.11 -11.13
CA VAL A 309 9.82 -0.64 -10.95
C VAL A 309 10.59 0.01 -12.10
N PHE A 310 10.07 1.10 -12.67
CA PHE A 310 10.77 1.86 -13.69
C PHE A 310 11.96 2.65 -13.09
N VAL A 311 12.99 2.84 -13.90
CA VAL A 311 14.10 3.77 -13.65
C VAL A 311 13.82 5.05 -14.42
N ALA A 312 14.01 6.21 -13.80
CA ALA A 312 13.91 7.50 -14.49
C ALA A 312 15.09 7.69 -15.45
N ASP A 313 14.79 8.00 -16.72
CA ASP A 313 15.77 8.54 -17.69
C ASP A 313 15.89 10.07 -17.58
N GLY A 314 15.00 10.68 -16.79
CA GLY A 314 14.95 12.10 -16.50
C GLY A 314 13.72 12.81 -17.08
N GLY A 315 13.12 13.67 -16.25
CA GLY A 315 11.86 14.35 -16.54
C GLY A 315 10.73 13.33 -16.69
N GLU A 316 9.93 13.47 -17.74
CA GLU A 316 8.80 12.58 -18.02
C GLU A 316 9.20 11.17 -18.54
N ASN A 317 10.49 10.85 -18.66
CA ASN A 317 10.98 9.65 -19.36
C ASN A 317 11.45 8.57 -18.37
N TYR A 318 11.06 7.33 -18.65
CA TYR A 318 11.33 6.18 -17.78
C TYR A 318 11.65 4.93 -18.61
N HIS A 319 12.47 4.01 -18.09
CA HIS A 319 12.66 2.67 -18.66
C HIS A 319 12.61 1.54 -17.61
N ALA A 320 12.19 0.36 -18.03
CA ALA A 320 12.19 -0.87 -17.24
C ALA A 320 12.63 -2.05 -18.12
N SER A 321 13.31 -3.04 -17.52
CA SER A 321 13.83 -4.21 -18.24
C SER A 321 13.10 -5.49 -17.82
N ILE A 322 12.44 -6.15 -18.77
CA ILE A 322 11.86 -7.49 -18.56
C ILE A 322 12.94 -8.54 -18.83
N PRO A 323 13.23 -9.46 -17.88
CA PRO A 323 14.21 -10.54 -18.07
C PRO A 323 14.00 -11.34 -19.36
N ASN A 324 15.09 -11.68 -20.06
CA ASN A 324 15.02 -12.48 -21.29
C ASN A 324 14.46 -13.89 -21.00
N LEU A 325 13.48 -14.33 -21.79
CA LEU A 325 12.79 -15.62 -21.58
C LEU A 325 13.62 -16.87 -21.96
N GLY A 326 14.85 -16.70 -22.46
CA GLY A 326 15.75 -17.81 -22.81
C GLY A 326 15.23 -18.70 -23.95
N LEU A 327 14.42 -18.15 -24.85
CA LEU A 327 13.69 -18.90 -25.88
C LEU A 327 14.61 -19.70 -26.82
N ALA A 328 14.15 -20.88 -27.23
CA ALA A 328 14.88 -21.71 -28.18
C ALA A 328 14.85 -21.13 -29.60
N ALA A 329 15.83 -21.49 -30.44
CA ALA A 329 15.90 -20.99 -31.82
C ALA A 329 14.62 -21.30 -32.63
N GLY A 330 13.94 -20.26 -33.10
CA GLY A 330 12.67 -20.36 -33.83
C GLY A 330 11.41 -20.36 -32.94
N GLU A 331 11.57 -20.36 -31.62
CA GLU A 331 10.48 -20.16 -30.67
C GLU A 331 10.07 -18.69 -30.58
N ARG A 332 8.79 -18.47 -30.24
CA ARG A 332 8.21 -17.15 -29.99
C ARG A 332 7.35 -17.17 -28.74
N ARG A 333 7.23 -16.02 -28.09
CA ARG A 333 6.25 -15.72 -27.04
C ARG A 333 5.71 -14.32 -27.24
N THR A 334 4.51 -14.07 -26.74
CA THR A 334 3.95 -12.72 -26.61
C THR A 334 4.12 -12.30 -25.15
N ILE A 335 4.55 -11.07 -24.93
CA ILE A 335 4.57 -10.44 -23.61
C ILE A 335 3.40 -9.46 -23.56
N TYR A 336 2.57 -9.60 -22.53
CA TYR A 336 1.48 -8.70 -22.18
C TYR A 336 1.95 -7.77 -21.06
N TYR A 337 1.64 -6.48 -21.14
CA TYR A 337 2.06 -5.54 -20.10
C TYR A 337 1.07 -4.39 -19.87
N VAL A 338 1.11 -3.85 -18.65
CA VAL A 338 0.40 -2.66 -18.17
C VAL A 338 1.43 -1.78 -17.47
N ILE A 339 1.38 -0.48 -17.71
CA ILE A 339 2.16 0.50 -16.95
C ILE A 339 1.20 1.18 -15.97
N SER A 340 1.64 1.42 -14.74
CA SER A 340 0.88 2.10 -13.71
C SER A 340 1.69 3.25 -13.15
N ALA A 341 1.06 4.39 -12.92
CA ALA A 341 1.65 5.56 -12.30
C ALA A 341 0.73 6.11 -11.22
N THR A 342 1.32 6.67 -10.17
CA THR A 342 0.69 7.30 -9.01
C THR A 342 1.23 8.73 -8.87
N ASP A 343 0.34 9.69 -8.65
CA ASP A 343 0.70 11.06 -8.24
C ASP A 343 0.48 11.25 -6.74
N ASN A 344 0.95 12.38 -6.21
CA ASN A 344 0.83 12.79 -4.81
C ASN A 344 0.07 14.13 -4.70
N ASP A 345 -1.08 14.24 -5.37
CA ASP A 345 -1.77 15.54 -5.56
C ASP A 345 -2.42 16.13 -4.28
N ASP A 346 -2.12 15.54 -3.12
CA ASP A 346 -2.44 15.94 -1.74
C ASP A 346 -1.15 16.22 -0.92
N PRO A 347 -0.90 17.47 -0.48
CA PRO A 347 0.27 17.84 0.33
C PRO A 347 0.33 17.26 1.76
N ALA A 348 -0.64 16.43 2.17
CA ALA A 348 -0.75 15.93 3.55
C ALA A 348 -0.69 14.39 3.71
N GLY A 349 -0.49 13.62 2.64
CA GLY A 349 -0.25 12.16 2.70
C GLY A 349 -0.99 11.38 1.61
N ALA A 350 -0.97 10.04 1.68
CA ALA A 350 -1.56 9.13 0.66
C ALA A 350 -3.11 9.12 0.65
N GLY A 351 -3.73 10.19 1.14
CA GLY A 351 -5.17 10.34 1.27
C GLY A 351 -5.90 10.37 -0.07
N CYS A 352 -5.24 10.83 -1.14
CA CYS A 352 -5.87 11.06 -2.44
C CYS A 352 -4.95 10.92 -3.67
N ASP A 353 -4.17 9.84 -3.73
CA ASP A 353 -3.30 9.51 -4.88
C ASP A 353 -4.13 9.10 -6.12
N HIS A 354 -4.01 9.83 -7.24
CA HIS A 354 -4.57 9.36 -8.50
C HIS A 354 -3.68 8.26 -9.09
N ARG A 355 -4.27 7.09 -9.30
CA ARG A 355 -3.60 5.98 -10.00
C ARG A 355 -4.11 5.82 -11.44
N THR A 356 -3.22 5.98 -12.41
CA THR A 356 -3.50 5.69 -13.83
C THR A 356 -2.84 4.39 -14.25
N ASP A 357 -3.65 3.38 -14.59
CA ASP A 357 -3.19 2.19 -15.30
C ASP A 357 -3.37 2.36 -16.83
N SER A 358 -2.36 1.98 -17.60
CA SER A 358 -2.45 1.97 -19.06
C SER A 358 -3.42 0.88 -19.55
N SER A 359 -4.00 1.06 -20.74
CA SER A 359 -4.59 -0.07 -21.46
C SER A 359 -3.57 -1.20 -21.64
N LEU A 360 -4.04 -2.45 -21.76
CA LEU A 360 -3.18 -3.61 -22.00
C LEU A 360 -2.40 -3.46 -23.31
N ARG A 361 -1.07 -3.51 -23.23
CA ARG A 361 -0.14 -3.45 -24.36
C ARG A 361 0.52 -4.82 -24.55
N GLN A 362 1.01 -5.12 -25.76
CA GLN A 362 1.68 -6.38 -26.04
C GLN A 362 2.73 -6.28 -27.16
N PHE A 363 3.77 -7.10 -27.09
CA PHE A 363 4.75 -7.29 -28.18
C PHE A 363 5.20 -8.75 -28.26
N ASP A 364 5.71 -9.15 -29.43
CA ASP A 364 6.22 -10.50 -29.65
C ASP A 364 7.74 -10.54 -29.45
N VAL A 365 8.23 -11.58 -28.78
CA VAL A 365 9.65 -11.86 -28.58
C VAL A 365 10.05 -13.19 -29.22
N SER A 366 11.31 -13.27 -29.63
CA SER A 366 11.91 -14.47 -30.21
C SER A 366 13.39 -14.57 -29.85
N ALA A 367 13.97 -15.77 -29.98
CA ALA A 367 15.38 -16.00 -29.69
C ALA A 367 16.30 -15.05 -30.48
N GLY A 368 17.16 -14.33 -29.77
CA GLY A 368 18.16 -13.44 -30.36
C GLY A 368 19.29 -14.16 -31.10
N SER A 369 20.23 -13.36 -31.60
CA SER A 369 21.41 -13.86 -32.33
C SER A 369 22.37 -14.71 -31.48
N GLY A 370 22.26 -14.62 -30.14
CA GLY A 370 23.21 -15.18 -29.19
C GLY A 370 24.54 -14.42 -29.12
N THR A 371 24.71 -13.36 -29.92
CA THR A 371 25.92 -12.54 -30.02
C THR A 371 25.80 -11.15 -29.38
N GLU A 372 24.58 -10.68 -29.09
CA GLU A 372 24.43 -9.43 -28.33
C GLU A 372 24.96 -9.61 -26.91
N ARG A 373 25.80 -8.66 -26.48
CA ARG A 373 26.32 -8.54 -25.12
C ARG A 373 26.26 -7.08 -24.71
N VAL A 374 26.17 -6.86 -23.42
CA VAL A 374 26.27 -5.54 -22.81
C VAL A 374 27.54 -5.43 -21.95
N GLY A 375 28.01 -4.19 -21.82
CA GLY A 375 29.28 -3.86 -21.19
C GLY A 375 29.19 -3.84 -19.67
N TYR A 376 30.26 -3.34 -19.05
CA TYR A 376 30.32 -3.11 -17.60
C TYR A 376 29.20 -2.17 -17.13
N CYS A 377 28.57 -2.49 -16.00
CA CYS A 377 27.48 -1.76 -15.36
C CYS A 377 26.14 -1.67 -16.12
N GLU A 378 25.99 -2.38 -17.23
CA GLU A 378 24.71 -2.54 -17.92
C GLU A 378 23.84 -3.63 -17.25
N THR A 379 22.51 -3.50 -17.31
CA THR A 379 21.58 -4.46 -16.67
C THR A 379 21.60 -5.84 -17.32
N CYS A 380 21.39 -6.89 -16.51
CA CYS A 380 21.34 -8.27 -17.01
C CYS A 380 20.44 -9.20 -16.16
N SER A 381 19.90 -10.23 -16.79
CA SER A 381 19.24 -11.37 -16.14
C SER A 381 20.06 -12.67 -16.23
N SER A 382 21.11 -12.71 -17.05
CA SER A 382 22.06 -13.83 -17.13
C SER A 382 23.49 -13.38 -17.42
N SER A 383 24.46 -14.09 -16.86
CA SER A 383 25.88 -13.95 -17.20
C SER A 383 26.17 -14.15 -18.69
N ALA A 384 25.29 -14.86 -19.42
CA ALA A 384 25.38 -14.99 -20.86
C ALA A 384 25.10 -13.70 -21.64
N GLN A 385 24.64 -12.62 -20.99
CA GLN A 385 24.40 -11.31 -21.59
C GLN A 385 25.58 -10.35 -21.41
N CYS A 386 26.51 -10.63 -20.51
CA CYS A 386 27.63 -9.74 -20.21
C CYS A 386 28.85 -10.03 -21.09
N ASP A 387 29.55 -8.97 -21.53
CA ASP A 387 30.86 -9.09 -22.22
C ASP A 387 31.90 -9.86 -21.37
N SER A 388 31.82 -9.69 -20.04
CA SER A 388 32.64 -10.41 -19.05
C SER A 388 32.25 -11.87 -18.85
N GLY A 389 31.06 -12.28 -19.28
CA GLY A 389 30.45 -13.55 -18.86
C GLY A 389 30.08 -13.59 -17.37
N GLN A 390 29.87 -12.44 -16.73
CA GLN A 390 29.60 -12.29 -15.29
C GLN A 390 28.47 -11.29 -15.05
N CYS A 391 27.23 -11.77 -14.85
CA CYS A 391 26.10 -10.95 -14.39
C CYS A 391 26.00 -11.09 -12.88
N ILE A 392 26.19 -10.00 -12.15
CA ILE A 392 26.36 -10.00 -10.69
C ILE A 392 25.00 -10.02 -9.99
N ALA A 393 24.91 -10.81 -8.92
CA ALA A 393 23.76 -10.85 -8.03
C ALA A 393 23.93 -9.83 -6.89
N GLY A 394 22.83 -9.13 -6.58
CA GLY A 394 22.70 -8.09 -5.56
C GLY A 394 21.30 -7.48 -5.67
N VAL A 395 21.06 -6.33 -5.04
CA VAL A 395 19.78 -5.60 -5.15
C VAL A 395 19.46 -5.22 -6.60
N SER A 396 20.50 -4.93 -7.39
CA SER A 396 20.41 -4.67 -8.82
C SER A 396 21.32 -5.66 -9.56
N ARG A 397 20.86 -6.13 -10.72
CA ARG A 397 21.58 -7.13 -11.53
C ARG A 397 22.28 -6.44 -12.69
N PHE A 398 23.61 -6.49 -12.68
CA PHE A 398 24.44 -5.75 -13.64
C PHE A 398 25.67 -6.56 -14.06
N CYS A 399 26.22 -6.22 -15.21
CA CYS A 399 27.40 -6.88 -15.75
C CYS A 399 28.70 -6.39 -15.09
N GLY A 400 29.44 -7.30 -14.47
CA GLY A 400 30.77 -7.05 -13.91
C GLY A 400 31.86 -6.96 -14.99
N ALA A 401 33.10 -6.65 -14.59
CA ALA A 401 34.27 -6.61 -15.48
C ALA A 401 35.40 -7.53 -15.03
N ALA A 402 36.29 -7.90 -15.94
CA ALA A 402 37.36 -8.87 -15.66
C ALA A 402 38.48 -8.28 -14.78
N CYS A 403 38.77 -8.95 -13.66
CA CYS A 403 39.93 -8.65 -12.81
C CYS A 403 41.29 -8.94 -13.50
N PRO A 404 42.39 -8.29 -13.08
CA PRO A 404 42.51 -7.30 -11.99
C PRO A 404 42.44 -5.83 -12.47
N SER A 405 42.20 -5.59 -13.76
CA SER A 405 42.24 -4.24 -14.36
C SER A 405 40.86 -3.57 -14.31
N CYS A 406 40.48 -3.08 -13.13
CA CYS A 406 39.14 -2.53 -12.91
C CYS A 406 38.93 -1.12 -13.49
N PRO A 407 37.68 -0.77 -13.88
CA PRO A 407 37.27 0.61 -14.14
C PRO A 407 37.52 1.54 -12.94
N ALA A 408 37.50 2.86 -13.17
CA ALA A 408 37.58 3.83 -12.07
C ALA A 408 36.34 3.70 -11.15
N GLY A 409 36.54 3.79 -9.83
CA GLY A 409 35.48 3.56 -8.84
C GLY A 409 35.15 2.08 -8.58
N ALA A 410 35.83 1.14 -9.25
CA ALA A 410 35.59 -0.29 -9.12
C ALA A 410 36.77 -1.01 -8.48
N SER A 411 36.48 -1.94 -7.57
CA SER A 411 37.47 -2.82 -6.96
C SER A 411 37.27 -4.27 -7.42
N CYS A 412 38.37 -5.02 -7.49
CA CYS A 412 38.31 -6.46 -7.74
C CYS A 412 37.98 -7.16 -6.41
N ARG A 413 36.85 -7.87 -6.37
CA ARG A 413 36.45 -8.68 -5.21
C ARG A 413 35.72 -9.94 -5.65
N THR A 414 35.64 -10.91 -4.74
CA THR A 414 34.80 -12.08 -4.90
C THR A 414 33.32 -11.66 -4.83
N VAL A 415 32.54 -11.96 -5.86
CA VAL A 415 31.10 -11.68 -5.96
C VAL A 415 30.36 -12.90 -6.48
N THR A 416 29.06 -12.95 -6.23
CA THR A 416 28.19 -14.03 -6.71
C THR A 416 27.51 -13.61 -8.03
N THR A 417 27.47 -14.50 -9.03
CA THR A 417 26.66 -14.25 -10.24
C THR A 417 25.18 -14.59 -10.02
N VAL A 418 24.29 -14.13 -10.89
CA VAL A 418 22.85 -14.48 -10.86
C VAL A 418 22.59 -16.00 -10.98
N GLU A 419 23.56 -16.79 -11.45
CA GLU A 419 23.52 -18.26 -11.45
C GLU A 419 24.10 -18.92 -10.17
N GLY A 420 24.51 -18.13 -9.17
CA GLY A 420 25.07 -18.58 -7.89
C GLY A 420 26.57 -18.85 -7.89
N ARG A 421 27.33 -18.43 -8.90
CA ARG A 421 28.79 -18.70 -8.93
C ARG A 421 29.56 -17.61 -8.22
N SER A 422 30.39 -17.95 -7.23
CA SER A 422 31.44 -17.04 -6.76
C SER A 422 32.51 -16.84 -7.84
N VAL A 423 32.72 -15.60 -8.26
CA VAL A 423 33.71 -15.18 -9.27
C VAL A 423 34.47 -13.96 -8.79
N GLU A 424 35.74 -13.84 -9.19
CA GLU A 424 36.45 -12.56 -9.11
C GLU A 424 35.93 -11.63 -10.20
N SER A 425 35.37 -10.49 -9.81
CA SER A 425 34.91 -9.46 -10.74
C SER A 425 35.27 -8.07 -10.23
N CYS A 426 35.58 -7.19 -11.16
CA CYS A 426 35.60 -5.75 -10.94
C CYS A 426 34.17 -5.25 -10.88
N VAL A 427 33.83 -4.56 -9.80
CA VAL A 427 32.48 -4.07 -9.47
C VAL A 427 32.57 -2.77 -8.66
N PRO A 428 31.58 -1.86 -8.71
CA PRO A 428 31.59 -0.64 -7.91
C PRO A 428 31.54 -0.94 -6.41
N GLU A 429 31.94 0.00 -5.55
CA GLU A 429 31.61 -0.09 -4.12
C GLU A 429 30.07 -0.13 -3.95
N GLY A 430 29.56 -0.75 -2.89
CA GLY A 430 28.11 -0.98 -2.71
C GLY A 430 27.44 -2.15 -3.48
N LEU A 431 27.97 -2.63 -4.63
CA LEU A 431 27.26 -3.57 -5.55
C LEU A 431 26.03 -2.95 -6.25
N ASN A 432 26.10 -1.68 -6.65
CA ASN A 432 25.13 -1.05 -7.54
C ASN A 432 25.87 -0.38 -8.72
N CYS A 433 25.15 -0.09 -9.82
CA CYS A 433 25.73 0.51 -11.03
C CYS A 433 25.06 1.82 -11.48
N ARG A 434 24.13 2.34 -10.66
CA ARG A 434 23.92 3.78 -10.58
C ARG A 434 25.23 4.44 -10.15
N ALA A 435 25.46 5.69 -10.54
CA ALA A 435 26.78 6.32 -10.45
C ALA A 435 27.15 6.80 -9.04
N ALA A 436 27.21 5.87 -8.08
CA ALA A 436 27.83 6.07 -6.79
C ALA A 436 29.30 6.51 -6.99
N GLY A 437 29.57 7.78 -6.67
CA GLY A 437 30.91 8.16 -6.22
C GLY A 437 31.23 7.44 -4.90
N PRO A 438 32.48 7.48 -4.41
CA PRO A 438 32.79 6.94 -3.09
C PRO A 438 31.89 7.63 -2.05
N CYS A 439 30.94 6.87 -1.51
CA CYS A 439 30.13 7.29 -0.37
C CYS A 439 31.00 7.25 0.89
N THR A 440 30.69 8.10 1.86
CA THR A 440 31.32 8.05 3.18
C THR A 440 30.31 8.54 4.18
N ASP A 441 29.87 7.60 5.00
CA ASP A 441 29.32 7.70 6.35
C ASP A 441 29.51 9.11 6.94
N ASP A 442 28.44 9.74 7.42
CA ASP A 442 28.54 11.09 7.97
C ASP A 442 29.09 11.12 9.41
N ARG A 443 28.72 12.14 10.18
CA ARG A 443 29.15 12.35 11.57
C ARG A 443 28.31 11.60 12.61
N PHE A 444 27.12 11.12 12.25
CA PHE A 444 26.16 10.54 13.20
C PHE A 444 26.25 9.02 13.34
N GLU A 445 26.93 8.37 12.40
CA GLU A 445 27.06 6.91 12.30
C GLU A 445 27.80 6.25 13.48
N ASP A 446 27.51 5.00 13.84
CA ASP A 446 26.52 4.04 13.29
C ASP A 446 25.11 4.36 13.80
N ASN A 447 24.18 4.65 12.88
CA ASN A 447 22.78 4.94 13.13
C ASN A 447 21.81 4.24 12.15
N ASP A 448 22.25 3.17 11.49
CA ASP A 448 21.53 2.33 10.53
C ASP A 448 20.32 1.55 11.13
N THR A 449 20.04 1.73 12.44
CA THR A 449 18.86 1.13 13.09
C THR A 449 18.20 2.07 14.09
N ARG A 450 16.88 1.96 14.24
CA ARG A 450 16.11 2.64 15.29
C ARG A 450 16.66 2.43 16.72
N THR A 451 17.37 1.33 16.97
CA THR A 451 18.05 1.06 18.25
C THR A 451 19.39 1.76 18.41
N ALA A 452 20.12 2.02 17.32
CA ALA A 452 21.35 2.81 17.30
C ALA A 452 21.07 4.32 17.23
N ALA A 453 19.93 4.69 16.65
CA ALA A 453 19.45 6.03 16.30
C ALA A 453 20.11 7.22 17.01
N SER A 454 20.72 8.08 16.20
CA SER A 454 21.50 9.21 16.66
C SER A 454 20.62 10.30 17.28
N ALA A 455 21.00 10.80 18.46
CA ALA A 455 20.17 11.69 19.26
C ALA A 455 20.34 13.15 18.81
N ILE A 456 19.30 13.74 18.21
CA ILE A 456 19.33 15.12 17.71
C ILE A 456 18.40 16.05 18.49
N ALA A 457 18.70 17.35 18.41
CA ALA A 457 17.82 18.41 18.88
C ALA A 457 17.14 19.09 17.68
N PRO A 458 15.97 19.74 17.87
CA PRO A 458 15.38 20.61 16.85
C PRO A 458 16.36 21.73 16.46
N ASP A 459 16.88 21.65 15.25
CA ASP A 459 17.83 22.55 14.59
C ASP A 459 17.96 22.11 13.11
N ILE A 460 18.82 22.79 12.35
CA ILE A 460 19.23 22.36 11.00
C ILE A 460 20.55 21.58 11.08
N HIS A 461 20.53 20.32 10.64
CA HIS A 461 21.65 19.40 10.61
C HIS A 461 22.14 19.25 9.17
N THR A 462 23.19 19.99 8.80
CA THR A 462 23.67 20.03 7.41
C THR A 462 24.83 19.07 7.14
N GLY A 463 25.07 18.73 5.88
CA GLY A 463 26.17 17.88 5.43
C GLY A 463 26.06 16.47 5.98
N LEU A 464 24.88 15.88 5.79
CA LEU A 464 24.56 14.47 6.05
C LEU A 464 24.68 13.67 4.75
N GLN A 465 24.71 12.35 4.84
CA GLN A 465 24.95 11.49 3.68
C GLN A 465 24.29 10.12 3.83
N ILE A 466 23.21 9.87 3.08
CA ILE A 466 22.70 8.50 2.89
C ILE A 466 23.68 7.73 2.02
N CYS A 467 24.06 6.53 2.46
CA CYS A 467 24.86 5.58 1.69
C CYS A 467 24.03 4.32 1.33
N PRO A 468 24.49 3.51 0.35
CA PRO A 468 23.72 2.35 -0.12
C PRO A 468 23.48 1.30 0.98
N ARG A 469 22.21 1.14 1.38
CA ARG A 469 21.75 0.30 2.51
C ARG A 469 22.07 0.85 3.91
N ASP A 470 22.35 2.14 4.02
CA ASP A 470 22.45 2.90 5.28
C ASP A 470 21.20 3.79 5.45
N PRO A 471 20.13 3.31 6.10
CA PRO A 471 19.00 4.14 6.47
C PRO A 471 19.32 4.94 7.74
N ASP A 472 19.32 6.27 7.65
CA ASP A 472 19.66 7.13 8.77
C ASP A 472 18.51 7.24 9.80
N PHE A 473 18.68 6.63 10.98
CA PHE A 473 17.75 6.82 12.09
C PHE A 473 18.18 7.93 13.05
N TYR A 474 17.32 8.92 13.24
CA TYR A 474 17.45 9.96 14.25
C TYR A 474 16.41 9.82 15.35
N ARG A 475 16.78 10.17 16.58
CA ARG A 475 15.88 10.15 17.74
C ARG A 475 15.64 11.54 18.30
N ILE A 476 14.37 11.94 18.32
CA ILE A 476 13.88 13.24 18.81
C ILE A 476 13.11 13.01 20.13
N SER A 477 13.19 13.98 21.05
CA SER A 477 12.49 13.92 22.35
C SER A 477 11.59 15.13 22.54
N ALA A 478 10.27 14.91 22.48
CA ALA A 478 9.27 15.94 22.75
C ALA A 478 9.04 16.06 24.26
N SER A 479 9.09 17.29 24.79
CA SER A 479 8.96 17.55 26.24
C SER A 479 7.61 18.15 26.65
N SER A 480 6.85 18.63 25.67
CA SER A 480 5.45 19.05 25.73
C SER A 480 4.76 18.52 24.47
N SER A 481 3.43 18.61 24.40
CA SER A 481 2.77 18.52 23.10
C SER A 481 3.19 19.69 22.18
N GLY A 482 3.03 19.50 20.88
CA GLY A 482 3.42 20.46 19.85
C GLY A 482 3.47 19.84 18.47
N THR A 483 3.81 20.64 17.46
CA THR A 483 3.96 20.17 16.08
C THR A 483 5.43 19.93 15.79
N LEU A 484 5.75 18.70 15.38
CA LEU A 484 7.06 18.28 14.87
C LEU A 484 7.03 18.43 13.34
N ASP A 485 7.93 19.27 12.82
CA ASP A 485 8.11 19.50 11.40
C ASP A 485 9.51 18.99 11.01
N VAL A 486 9.57 18.10 10.03
CA VAL A 486 10.79 17.45 9.58
C VAL A 486 10.88 17.61 8.07
N GLN A 487 12.00 18.13 7.59
CA GLN A 487 12.26 18.28 6.17
C GLN A 487 13.68 17.80 5.87
N ILE A 488 13.85 17.11 4.75
CA ILE A 488 15.15 16.86 4.13
C ILE A 488 15.23 17.57 2.78
N ASP A 489 16.38 18.15 2.45
CA ASP A 489 16.68 18.67 1.12
C ASP A 489 18.17 18.50 0.79
N GLY A 490 18.60 18.97 -0.39
CA GLY A 490 20.03 19.15 -0.69
C GLY A 490 20.67 18.10 -1.60
N TRP A 491 19.92 17.08 -2.05
CA TRP A 491 20.36 16.16 -3.10
C TRP A 491 19.96 16.64 -4.51
N ASP A 492 20.44 15.89 -5.50
CA ASP A 492 20.06 16.04 -6.90
C ASP A 492 19.13 14.88 -7.27
N ALA A 493 17.83 15.17 -7.42
CA ALA A 493 16.76 14.23 -7.76
C ALA A 493 16.96 13.46 -9.09
N TRP A 494 17.92 13.89 -9.93
CA TRP A 494 18.32 13.16 -11.14
C TRP A 494 19.34 12.05 -10.83
N THR A 495 19.80 11.94 -9.58
CA THR A 495 20.88 11.05 -9.15
C THR A 495 20.59 10.24 -7.89
N ALA A 496 19.64 10.68 -7.05
CA ALA A 496 19.19 10.00 -5.85
C ALA A 496 17.70 10.28 -5.60
N ASP A 497 17.01 9.26 -5.10
CA ASP A 497 15.62 9.24 -4.65
C ASP A 497 15.67 8.96 -3.14
N LEU A 498 15.45 9.98 -2.30
CA LEU A 498 15.61 9.92 -0.83
C LEU A 498 14.30 10.23 -0.13
N ASP A 499 13.79 9.27 0.62
CA ASP A 499 12.50 9.33 1.32
C ASP A 499 12.67 9.75 2.78
N LEU A 500 11.57 10.27 3.36
CA LEU A 500 11.49 10.72 4.74
C LEU A 500 10.31 10.09 5.48
N MET A 501 10.57 9.50 6.63
CA MET A 501 9.56 8.88 7.49
C MET A 501 9.67 9.35 8.93
N VAL A 502 8.53 9.62 9.58
CA VAL A 502 8.45 9.89 11.03
C VAL A 502 7.71 8.74 11.72
N LEU A 503 8.31 8.21 12.79
CA LEU A 503 7.80 7.06 13.56
C LEU A 503 7.61 7.39 15.04
N ARG A 504 6.64 6.71 15.67
CA ARG A 504 6.45 6.69 17.12
C ARG A 504 7.58 5.94 17.84
N GLY A 505 7.63 6.07 19.16
CA GLY A 505 8.65 5.44 20.02
C GLY A 505 8.64 3.90 20.03
N ASP A 506 7.51 3.28 19.70
CA ASP A 506 7.34 1.83 19.50
C ASP A 506 7.87 1.35 18.14
N GLY A 507 7.85 2.22 17.12
CA GLY A 507 8.27 1.96 15.75
C GLY A 507 7.14 2.09 14.71
N THR A 508 5.93 2.46 15.13
CA THR A 508 4.79 2.62 14.20
C THR A 508 4.97 3.87 13.32
N PRO A 509 4.74 3.79 11.99
CA PRO A 509 4.68 4.95 11.11
C PRO A 509 3.68 5.99 11.62
N MET A 510 4.03 7.28 11.53
CA MET A 510 3.08 8.39 11.72
C MET A 510 2.73 9.06 10.40
N ARG A 511 3.75 9.42 9.61
CA ARG A 511 3.62 10.00 8.28
C ARG A 511 4.93 9.78 7.53
N VAL A 512 4.83 9.65 6.22
CA VAL A 512 5.94 9.46 5.28
C VAL A 512 5.80 10.47 4.14
N SER A 513 6.91 10.77 3.48
CA SER A 513 7.04 11.57 2.27
C SER A 513 7.99 10.78 1.37
N GLU A 514 7.46 10.34 0.23
CA GLU A 514 8.07 9.37 -0.71
C GLU A 514 8.06 9.94 -2.14
N GLY A 515 8.44 11.21 -2.28
CA GLY A 515 8.44 11.95 -3.55
C GLY A 515 9.74 11.79 -4.33
N ILE A 516 9.63 11.74 -5.67
CA ILE A 516 10.79 11.78 -6.58
C ILE A 516 11.43 13.19 -6.72
N GLU A 517 11.19 14.10 -5.79
CA GLU A 517 11.68 15.48 -5.84
C GLU A 517 13.06 15.61 -5.14
N GLY A 518 13.60 16.84 -5.10
CA GLY A 518 14.89 17.13 -4.45
C GLY A 518 14.76 17.50 -2.97
N SER A 519 13.60 17.20 -2.36
CA SER A 519 13.25 17.57 -0.98
C SER A 519 11.97 16.87 -0.53
N GLU A 520 11.99 16.30 0.66
CA GLU A 520 10.83 15.65 1.30
C GLU A 520 10.46 16.37 2.60
N SER A 521 9.18 16.38 2.98
CA SER A 521 8.71 17.07 4.19
C SER A 521 7.55 16.37 4.88
N VAL A 522 7.66 16.19 6.19
CA VAL A 522 6.68 15.54 7.06
C VAL A 522 6.42 16.42 8.29
N GLN A 523 5.17 16.85 8.45
CA GLN A 523 4.69 17.52 9.66
C GLN A 523 3.75 16.60 10.45
N VAL A 524 3.93 16.44 11.75
CA VAL A 524 3.08 15.61 12.63
C VAL A 524 2.83 16.25 14.00
N CYS A 525 1.66 16.01 14.58
CA CYS A 525 1.38 16.34 15.98
C CYS A 525 2.06 15.33 16.93
N VAL A 526 2.72 15.84 17.97
CA VAL A 526 3.42 15.02 18.97
C VAL A 526 2.99 15.37 20.39
N THR A 527 3.08 14.38 21.28
CA THR A 527 2.86 14.50 22.73
C THR A 527 4.19 14.27 23.47
N PRO A 528 4.29 14.45 24.80
CA PRO A 528 5.53 14.23 25.54
C PRO A 528 6.03 12.78 25.39
N GLY A 529 7.10 12.58 24.63
CA GLY A 529 7.46 11.26 24.12
C GLY A 529 8.79 11.22 23.37
N THR A 530 9.09 10.05 22.80
CA THR A 530 10.25 9.82 21.93
C THR A 530 9.75 9.45 20.56
N TYR A 531 10.31 10.10 19.55
CA TYR A 531 9.98 9.92 18.14
C TYR A 531 11.24 9.62 17.36
N TYR A 532 11.09 8.96 16.23
CA TYR A 532 12.17 8.67 15.32
C TYR A 532 11.92 9.31 13.96
N VAL A 533 12.98 9.76 13.33
CA VAL A 533 13.02 10.09 11.90
C VAL A 533 13.86 9.01 11.25
N GLU A 534 13.40 8.49 10.12
CA GLU A 534 14.15 7.59 9.25
C GLU A 534 14.26 8.27 7.88
N VAL A 535 15.49 8.39 7.39
CA VAL A 535 15.79 8.87 6.04
C VAL A 535 16.43 7.70 5.29
N TYR A 536 15.97 7.39 4.07
CA TYR A 536 16.47 6.23 3.34
C TYR A 536 16.44 6.45 1.83
N GLY A 537 17.39 5.82 1.12
CA GLY A 537 17.44 5.87 -0.34
C GLY A 537 16.65 4.73 -0.99
N ILE A 538 15.78 5.05 -1.94
CA ILE A 538 15.04 4.05 -2.71
C ILE A 538 15.99 3.25 -3.60
N LEU A 539 15.89 1.92 -3.53
CA LEU A 539 16.68 0.97 -4.34
C LEU A 539 18.21 1.16 -4.26
N ASP A 540 18.73 1.43 -3.06
CA ASP A 540 20.16 1.72 -2.78
C ASP A 540 20.67 3.05 -3.39
N ASP A 541 19.78 4.01 -3.64
CA ASP A 541 20.20 5.38 -3.95
C ASP A 541 20.94 6.04 -2.77
N GLN A 542 21.81 6.99 -3.09
CA GLN A 542 22.69 7.66 -2.12
C GLN A 542 22.87 9.13 -2.50
N GLY A 543 22.72 10.02 -1.52
CA GLY A 543 22.80 11.46 -1.75
C GLY A 543 23.23 12.21 -0.49
N PRO A 544 23.95 13.34 -0.65
CA PRO A 544 24.11 14.27 0.45
C PRO A 544 22.75 14.91 0.75
N TYR A 545 22.46 15.17 2.02
CA TYR A 545 21.26 15.88 2.40
C TYR A 545 21.50 16.79 3.62
N ASP A 546 20.61 17.75 3.81
CA ASP A 546 20.49 18.56 5.02
C ASP A 546 19.14 18.21 5.67
N LEU A 547 19.13 17.96 6.99
CA LEU A 547 17.93 17.61 7.76
C LEU A 547 17.53 18.80 8.65
N LEU A 548 16.35 19.37 8.39
CA LEU A 548 15.71 20.36 9.24
C LEU A 548 14.70 19.67 10.17
N VAL A 549 14.81 19.97 11.48
CA VAL A 549 13.83 19.54 12.48
C VAL A 549 13.39 20.76 13.27
N ASP A 550 12.12 21.15 13.17
CA ASP A 550 11.48 22.10 14.07
C ASP A 550 10.50 21.38 15.01
N LEU A 551 10.42 21.84 16.26
CA LEU A 551 9.47 21.34 17.24
C LEU A 551 8.82 22.53 17.93
N THR A 552 7.65 22.92 17.43
CA THR A 552 6.93 24.08 17.90
C THR A 552 6.00 23.72 19.06
N GLY A 553 6.27 24.30 20.23
CA GLY A 553 5.45 24.08 21.42
C GLY A 553 4.09 24.76 21.32
N GLY A 554 3.01 23.98 21.47
CA GLY A 554 1.63 24.45 21.41
C GLY A 554 0.66 23.40 21.96
N SER A 555 -0.63 23.72 22.02
CA SER A 555 -1.64 22.66 22.01
C SER A 555 -1.80 22.21 20.56
N CYS A 556 -1.40 20.97 20.28
CA CYS A 556 -2.05 20.22 19.20
C CYS A 556 -3.57 20.24 19.45
N CYS A 557 -4.34 19.98 18.41
CA CYS A 557 -5.60 19.29 18.65
C CYS A 557 -5.32 18.04 19.50
N THR A 558 -6.17 17.79 20.48
CA THR A 558 -6.12 16.59 21.30
C THR A 558 -7.46 15.92 21.18
N ASP A 559 -7.44 14.72 20.64
CA ASP A 559 -8.54 13.77 20.56
C ASP A 559 -9.29 13.74 21.90
N ASP A 560 -10.60 13.55 21.86
CA ASP A 560 -11.43 13.74 23.05
C ASP A 560 -11.42 12.54 24.02
N ALA A 561 -12.49 12.35 24.78
CA ALA A 561 -12.58 11.34 25.83
C ALA A 561 -13.25 10.04 25.37
N LEU A 562 -13.68 9.96 24.11
CA LEU A 562 -14.38 8.82 23.52
C LEU A 562 -13.43 7.80 22.87
N GLU A 563 -12.21 8.23 22.52
CA GLU A 563 -11.17 7.40 21.91
C GLU A 563 -10.83 6.09 22.67
N ASP A 564 -10.42 5.02 22.01
CA ASP A 564 -10.11 4.84 20.57
C ASP A 564 -11.40 4.55 19.77
N ASN A 565 -11.85 5.48 18.92
CA ASN A 565 -13.00 5.33 18.03
C ASN A 565 -12.76 5.78 16.58
N ASP A 566 -11.48 5.91 16.20
CA ASP A 566 -10.90 6.03 14.83
C ASP A 566 -11.46 5.07 13.76
N THR A 567 -12.21 4.04 14.13
CA THR A 567 -12.74 3.05 13.18
C THR A 567 -14.14 2.57 13.54
N TRP A 568 -14.93 2.21 12.52
CA TRP A 568 -16.27 1.62 12.70
C TRP A 568 -16.32 0.38 13.61
N ARG A 569 -15.18 -0.32 13.81
CA ARG A 569 -15.09 -1.48 14.72
C ARG A 569 -14.89 -1.10 16.19
N ALA A 570 -14.33 0.07 16.44
CA ALA A 570 -14.12 0.64 17.76
C ALA A 570 -15.21 1.68 18.12
N ALA A 571 -16.03 2.07 17.14
CA ALA A 571 -17.09 3.06 17.18
C ALA A 571 -17.83 3.20 18.53
N THR A 572 -17.93 4.45 18.99
CA THR A 572 -18.55 4.83 20.26
C THR A 572 -20.07 4.58 20.23
N PRO A 573 -20.63 3.78 21.16
CA PRO A 573 -22.06 3.48 21.16
C PRO A 573 -22.95 4.66 21.58
N LEU A 574 -23.82 5.10 20.68
CA LEU A 574 -24.98 5.95 20.99
C LEU A 574 -26.16 5.02 21.29
N LEU A 575 -26.64 5.01 22.54
CA LEU A 575 -27.45 3.92 23.08
C LEU A 575 -28.96 4.17 22.93
N PHE A 576 -29.38 5.42 22.81
CA PHE A 576 -30.78 5.83 22.72
C PHE A 576 -30.97 6.97 21.70
N PRO A 577 -32.05 6.96 20.88
CA PRO A 577 -32.37 8.09 20.01
C PRO A 577 -32.53 9.39 20.82
N GLY A 578 -31.82 10.42 20.41
CA GLY A 578 -31.63 11.69 21.13
C GLY A 578 -30.37 11.75 22.00
N ASP A 579 -29.57 10.69 22.06
CA ASP A 579 -28.22 10.75 22.63
C ASP A 579 -27.34 11.68 21.80
N MET A 580 -26.43 12.38 22.48
CA MET A 580 -25.47 13.30 21.90
C MET A 580 -24.07 12.95 22.42
N ALA A 581 -23.06 13.15 21.59
CA ALA A 581 -21.65 13.01 21.95
C ALA A 581 -20.90 14.30 21.61
N ASP A 582 -20.25 14.88 22.62
CA ASP A 582 -19.26 15.94 22.45
C ASP A 582 -17.96 15.27 21.95
N GLY A 583 -17.41 15.70 20.81
CA GLY A 583 -16.18 15.16 20.25
C GLY A 583 -15.22 16.21 19.68
N GLN A 584 -14.04 15.80 19.23
CA GLN A 584 -12.97 16.68 18.75
C GLN A 584 -12.15 16.03 17.64
N ILE A 585 -12.47 16.36 16.37
CA ILE A 585 -11.66 15.94 15.22
C ILE A 585 -10.32 16.70 15.22
N CYS A 586 -9.26 15.93 15.08
CA CYS A 586 -7.86 16.31 14.90
C CYS A 586 -7.33 15.87 13.52
N SER A 587 -6.15 16.35 13.14
CA SER A 587 -5.60 16.08 11.81
C SER A 587 -5.23 14.60 11.63
N GLY A 588 -6.09 13.86 10.93
CA GLY A 588 -5.91 12.45 10.62
C GLY A 588 -6.68 11.48 11.54
N ASP A 589 -7.52 11.98 12.44
CA ASP A 589 -8.47 11.15 13.21
C ASP A 589 -9.87 11.13 12.53
N GLU A 590 -10.63 10.08 12.81
CA GLU A 590 -12.02 9.94 12.38
C GLU A 590 -12.94 9.38 13.49
N ASP A 591 -13.82 10.21 14.01
CA ASP A 591 -14.81 9.77 14.99
C ASP A 591 -15.92 8.88 14.39
N TRP A 592 -15.88 7.58 14.71
CA TRP A 592 -16.99 6.66 14.43
C TRP A 592 -17.93 6.45 15.62
N PHE A 593 -19.23 6.42 15.34
CA PHE A 593 -20.28 6.09 16.31
C PHE A 593 -21.17 4.94 15.82
N VAL A 594 -21.76 4.19 16.74
CA VAL A 594 -22.67 3.07 16.42
C VAL A 594 -23.99 3.17 17.17
N PHE A 595 -25.10 2.88 16.49
CA PHE A 595 -26.44 2.81 17.09
C PHE A 595 -27.25 1.62 16.58
N ASP A 596 -28.14 1.04 17.40
CA ASP A 596 -29.08 0.00 16.94
C ASP A 596 -30.23 0.64 16.14
N GLY A 597 -30.29 0.31 14.85
CA GLY A 597 -31.35 0.74 13.94
C GLY A 597 -32.47 -0.29 13.81
N GLU A 598 -33.71 0.16 13.62
CA GLU A 598 -34.84 -0.73 13.32
C GLU A 598 -35.25 -0.65 11.84
N ALA A 599 -35.60 -1.80 11.25
CA ALA A 599 -36.10 -1.89 9.89
C ALA A 599 -37.33 -0.99 9.64
N GLY A 600 -37.25 -0.13 8.62
CA GLY A 600 -38.32 0.78 8.22
C GLY A 600 -38.41 2.06 9.05
N ARG A 601 -37.48 2.30 9.98
CA ARG A 601 -37.24 3.64 10.54
C ARG A 601 -36.45 4.50 9.56
N ARG A 602 -36.37 5.78 9.87
CA ARG A 602 -35.51 6.75 9.18
C ARG A 602 -34.53 7.31 10.20
N ALA A 603 -33.23 7.08 10.02
CA ALA A 603 -32.24 7.76 10.83
C ALA A 603 -32.19 9.24 10.44
N LEU A 604 -32.06 10.11 11.43
CA LEU A 604 -31.69 11.51 11.31
C LEU A 604 -30.41 11.68 12.12
N VAL A 605 -29.42 12.36 11.55
CA VAL A 605 -28.16 12.64 12.24
C VAL A 605 -27.83 14.11 12.03
N ASP A 606 -27.59 14.80 13.14
CA ASP A 606 -27.26 16.22 13.22
C ASP A 606 -25.86 16.37 13.83
N LEU A 607 -25.00 17.13 13.17
CA LEU A 607 -23.67 17.53 13.63
C LEU A 607 -23.65 19.04 13.79
N VAL A 608 -23.15 19.54 14.92
CA VAL A 608 -22.92 20.98 15.17
C VAL A 608 -21.45 21.19 15.44
N ILE A 609 -20.80 22.05 14.68
CA ILE A 609 -19.35 22.26 14.71
C ILE A 609 -19.04 23.49 15.56
N GLU A 610 -18.10 23.37 16.50
CA GLU A 610 -17.60 24.48 17.31
C GLU A 610 -16.31 25.07 16.70
N GLY A 611 -16.42 26.24 16.07
CA GLY A 611 -15.26 27.03 15.63
C GLY A 611 -15.33 27.42 14.16
N THR A 612 -14.27 27.13 13.41
CA THR A 612 -14.14 27.43 11.98
C THR A 612 -13.54 26.26 11.17
N GLY A 613 -13.45 25.08 11.77
CA GLY A 613 -13.12 23.85 11.05
C GLY A 613 -14.31 23.42 10.21
N ASP A 614 -14.03 22.72 9.11
CA ASP A 614 -15.01 22.25 8.14
C ASP A 614 -15.10 20.73 8.33
N LEU A 615 -16.17 20.24 8.96
CA LEU A 615 -16.34 18.82 9.29
C LEU A 615 -17.50 18.23 8.49
N ASP A 616 -17.26 17.06 7.91
CA ASP A 616 -18.22 16.31 7.10
C ASP A 616 -18.87 15.18 7.94
N LEU A 617 -20.04 14.73 7.50
CA LEU A 617 -20.87 13.75 8.21
C LEU A 617 -21.36 12.64 7.27
N GLU A 618 -21.15 11.38 7.64
CA GLU A 618 -21.61 10.22 6.87
C GLU A 618 -22.34 9.18 7.71
N LEU A 619 -23.24 8.43 7.06
CA LEU A 619 -23.96 7.31 7.65
C LEU A 619 -23.78 6.05 6.81
N TYR A 620 -23.42 4.94 7.45
CA TYR A 620 -23.11 3.65 6.86
C TYR A 620 -24.07 2.55 7.31
N ASP A 621 -24.20 1.50 6.50
CA ASP A 621 -25.03 0.34 6.81
C ASP A 621 -24.36 -0.66 7.76
N ARG A 622 -25.08 -1.75 8.06
CA ARG A 622 -24.84 -2.61 9.23
C ARG A 622 -23.56 -3.43 9.22
N ASP A 623 -22.81 -3.40 8.12
CA ASP A 623 -21.50 -4.03 8.00
C ASP A 623 -20.36 -2.99 8.04
N GLY A 624 -20.67 -1.69 8.23
CA GLY A 624 -19.71 -0.57 8.23
C GLY A 624 -19.16 -0.20 6.85
N ILE A 625 -19.67 -0.82 5.78
CA ILE A 625 -19.05 -0.78 4.44
C ILE A 625 -19.79 0.15 3.48
N ARG A 626 -21.12 0.11 3.43
CA ARG A 626 -21.87 0.85 2.40
C ARG A 626 -22.51 2.10 2.97
N ARG A 627 -22.04 3.26 2.49
CA ARG A 627 -22.64 4.57 2.77
C ARG A 627 -24.11 4.62 2.32
N LEU A 628 -24.96 5.14 3.21
CA LEU A 628 -26.39 5.35 3.05
C LEU A 628 -26.71 6.80 2.69
N ALA A 629 -26.04 7.74 3.37
CA ALA A 629 -26.17 9.17 3.19
C ALA A 629 -24.85 9.87 3.59
N SER A 630 -24.68 11.11 3.14
CA SER A 630 -23.56 11.98 3.47
C SER A 630 -24.04 13.43 3.46
N SER A 631 -23.40 14.27 4.27
CA SER A 631 -23.51 15.73 4.29
C SER A 631 -22.09 16.30 4.31
N ALA A 632 -21.84 17.25 3.42
CA ALA A 632 -20.54 17.89 3.22
C ALA A 632 -20.79 19.35 2.78
N GLY A 633 -21.36 20.11 3.71
CA GLY A 633 -21.54 21.56 3.59
C GLY A 633 -20.24 22.31 3.81
N ILE A 634 -20.38 23.59 4.16
CA ILE A 634 -19.28 24.49 4.55
C ILE A 634 -19.71 25.40 5.70
N THR A 635 -20.59 24.85 6.54
CA THR A 635 -21.33 25.57 7.57
C THR A 635 -21.15 24.87 8.90
N ASP A 636 -21.27 25.61 9.99
CA ASP A 636 -21.13 25.14 11.38
C ASP A 636 -22.17 24.05 11.80
N THR A 637 -22.93 23.48 10.86
CA THR A 637 -23.91 22.41 11.04
C THR A 637 -24.01 21.51 9.81
N GLU A 638 -23.95 20.19 9.99
CA GLU A 638 -24.24 19.18 8.97
C GLU A 638 -25.46 18.34 9.36
N HIS A 639 -26.22 17.87 8.37
CA HIS A 639 -27.48 17.14 8.61
C HIS A 639 -27.75 16.10 7.52
N LEU A 640 -28.03 14.86 7.93
CA LEU A 640 -28.44 13.79 7.01
C LEU A 640 -29.67 13.00 7.48
N GLU A 641 -30.36 12.39 6.52
CA GLU A 641 -31.51 11.51 6.76
C GLU A 641 -31.45 10.26 5.86
N ALA A 642 -31.65 9.06 6.40
CA ALA A 642 -31.67 7.83 5.60
C ALA A 642 -32.69 6.79 6.10
N ASP A 643 -33.37 6.10 5.17
CA ASP A 643 -34.24 4.96 5.51
C ASP A 643 -33.42 3.71 5.85
N LEU A 644 -33.75 3.04 6.94
CA LEU A 644 -33.05 1.86 7.43
C LEU A 644 -33.70 0.58 6.86
N PRO A 645 -33.06 -0.13 5.90
CA PRO A 645 -33.70 -1.27 5.22
C PRO A 645 -33.90 -2.52 6.09
N ALA A 646 -33.21 -2.64 7.22
CA ALA A 646 -33.26 -3.78 8.13
C ALA A 646 -32.92 -3.36 9.57
N SER A 647 -33.16 -4.22 10.56
CA SER A 647 -32.74 -3.96 11.95
C SER A 647 -31.29 -4.42 12.18
N GLY A 648 -30.63 -3.81 13.17
CA GLY A 648 -29.25 -4.06 13.59
C GLY A 648 -28.44 -2.77 13.65
N ASP A 649 -27.17 -2.88 14.04
CA ASP A 649 -26.26 -1.76 14.23
C ASP A 649 -26.07 -0.95 12.93
N TYR A 650 -25.97 0.38 13.02
CA TYR A 650 -25.63 1.31 11.93
C TYR A 650 -24.56 2.29 12.42
N TYR A 651 -23.74 2.79 11.50
CA TYR A 651 -22.54 3.55 11.85
C TYR A 651 -22.57 4.98 11.32
N ILE A 652 -22.22 5.94 12.17
CA ILE A 652 -22.01 7.35 11.82
C ILE A 652 -20.50 7.58 11.79
N ARG A 653 -20.03 8.44 10.88
CA ARG A 653 -18.64 8.87 10.75
C ARG A 653 -18.62 10.39 10.70
N VAL A 654 -17.80 11.01 11.53
CA VAL A 654 -17.48 12.45 11.51
C VAL A 654 -16.00 12.58 11.14
N PHE A 655 -15.64 13.51 10.26
CA PHE A 655 -14.24 13.70 9.83
C PHE A 655 -14.00 15.12 9.31
N GLY A 656 -12.73 15.54 9.29
CA GLY A 656 -12.33 16.88 8.86
C GLY A 656 -12.13 17.01 7.35
N TYR A 657 -12.87 17.91 6.70
CA TYR A 657 -12.64 18.24 5.30
C TYR A 657 -11.23 18.82 5.13
N ARG A 658 -10.38 18.12 4.35
CA ARG A 658 -8.96 18.45 4.15
C ARG A 658 -8.15 18.55 5.46
N GLY A 659 -8.45 17.69 6.43
CA GLY A 659 -7.76 17.66 7.72
C GLY A 659 -8.06 18.86 8.61
N ALA A 660 -9.21 19.53 8.41
CA ALA A 660 -9.69 20.56 9.30
C ALA A 660 -9.99 19.99 10.69
N GLU A 661 -9.53 20.69 11.72
CA GLU A 661 -9.71 20.31 13.13
C GLU A 661 -10.82 21.16 13.76
N ALA A 662 -11.76 20.53 14.48
CA ALA A 662 -12.78 21.23 15.26
C ALA A 662 -13.42 20.34 16.33
N ALA A 663 -13.74 20.95 17.47
CA ALA A 663 -14.68 20.37 18.42
C ALA A 663 -16.08 20.35 17.80
N TYR A 664 -16.91 19.39 18.17
CA TYR A 664 -18.26 19.27 17.65
C TYR A 664 -19.19 18.57 18.64
N LEU A 665 -20.48 18.59 18.32
CA LEU A 665 -21.53 17.85 19.00
C LEU A 665 -22.35 17.08 17.96
N VAL A 666 -22.24 15.75 17.96
CA VAL A 666 -23.04 14.87 17.10
C VAL A 666 -24.24 14.33 17.86
N SER A 667 -25.35 14.10 17.17
CA SER A 667 -26.54 13.46 17.74
C SER A 667 -27.31 12.67 16.68
N TYR A 668 -28.04 11.63 17.12
CA TYR A 668 -28.87 10.81 16.24
C TYR A 668 -30.30 10.67 16.78
N ASP A 669 -31.31 10.62 15.90
CA ASP A 669 -32.68 10.22 16.21
C ASP A 669 -33.19 9.21 15.16
N LEU A 670 -34.23 8.45 15.51
CA LEU A 670 -34.89 7.49 14.62
C LEU A 670 -36.33 7.95 14.35
N GLY A 671 -36.55 8.67 13.26
CA GLY A 671 -37.88 8.97 12.73
C GLY A 671 -38.68 7.72 12.30
N GLY A 672 -39.96 7.91 11.99
CA GLY A 672 -40.81 6.89 11.34
C GLY A 672 -41.21 5.69 12.22
N GLY A 673 -41.74 5.94 13.42
CA GLY A 673 -42.01 4.89 14.42
C GLY A 673 -42.90 3.71 14.00
N THR A 674 -42.28 2.52 14.06
CA THR A 674 -42.89 1.23 14.37
C THR A 674 -43.90 1.34 15.54
N GLY A 675 -45.06 0.68 15.43
CA GLY A 675 -45.93 0.25 16.55
C GLY A 675 -46.14 1.20 17.76
N CYS A 676 -46.96 2.25 17.65
CA CYS A 676 -47.24 3.17 18.77
C CYS A 676 -48.60 2.93 19.46
N THR A 677 -48.69 3.27 20.74
CA THR A 677 -49.97 3.41 21.49
C THR A 677 -50.14 4.77 22.19
N SER A 678 -49.10 5.62 22.15
CA SER A 678 -49.11 7.00 22.64
C SER A 678 -48.08 7.81 21.86
N SER A 679 -48.35 9.07 21.58
CA SER A 679 -47.38 9.98 20.95
C SER A 679 -46.14 10.23 21.81
N ARG A 680 -46.19 9.92 23.13
CA ARG A 680 -45.01 10.01 24.00
C ARG A 680 -43.88 9.05 23.58
N THR A 681 -44.21 7.94 22.91
CA THR A 681 -43.23 6.98 22.38
C THR A 681 -42.98 7.20 20.88
N CYS A 682 -43.47 8.30 20.31
CA CYS A 682 -43.19 8.67 18.93
C CYS A 682 -41.99 9.63 18.85
N PRO A 683 -41.19 9.56 17.77
CA PRO A 683 -40.11 10.51 17.50
C PRO A 683 -40.57 11.97 17.41
N THR A 684 -39.65 12.91 17.55
CA THR A 684 -39.92 14.34 17.35
C THR A 684 -40.50 14.59 15.95
N GLY A 685 -41.42 15.56 15.82
CA GLY A 685 -42.15 15.80 14.56
C GLY A 685 -43.23 14.77 14.20
N THR A 686 -43.51 13.78 15.04
CA THR A 686 -44.57 12.78 14.80
C THR A 686 -45.52 12.60 16.00
N VAL A 687 -46.76 12.19 15.71
CA VAL A 687 -47.81 11.79 16.67
C VAL A 687 -48.30 10.37 16.42
N CYS A 688 -48.89 9.75 17.44
CA CYS A 688 -49.41 8.39 17.35
C CYS A 688 -50.83 8.34 16.76
N ASN A 689 -51.05 7.54 15.72
CA ASN A 689 -52.40 7.29 15.18
C ASN A 689 -53.17 6.15 15.89
N GLY A 690 -52.59 5.60 16.96
CA GLY A 690 -53.09 4.42 17.69
C GLY A 690 -52.50 3.08 17.23
N THR A 691 -51.70 3.08 16.15
CA THR A 691 -50.92 1.91 15.69
C THR A 691 -49.53 2.24 15.15
N THR A 692 -49.32 3.39 14.52
CA THR A 692 -48.02 3.84 13.99
C THR A 692 -47.84 5.34 14.25
N CYS A 693 -46.58 5.77 14.40
CA CYS A 693 -46.27 7.18 14.42
C CYS A 693 -46.43 7.74 12.99
N VAL A 694 -46.99 8.93 12.87
CA VAL A 694 -47.22 9.64 11.61
C VAL A 694 -46.83 11.11 11.80
N ASP A 695 -46.43 11.77 10.72
CA ASP A 695 -46.05 13.19 10.74
C ASP A 695 -47.10 14.04 11.46
N ASP A 696 -46.64 14.96 12.32
CA ASP A 696 -47.55 15.83 13.07
C ASP A 696 -48.05 17.03 12.25
N ALA A 697 -47.54 17.27 11.04
CA ALA A 697 -47.92 18.40 10.20
C ALA A 697 -49.43 18.50 9.93
N CYS A 698 -50.03 19.63 10.28
CA CYS A 698 -51.46 19.90 10.16
C CYS A 698 -51.78 21.34 9.74
N THR A 699 -53.01 21.53 9.25
CA THR A 699 -53.55 22.85 8.89
C THR A 699 -54.66 23.25 9.88
N PRO A 700 -54.52 24.38 10.61
CA PRO A 700 -55.53 24.82 11.58
C PRO A 700 -56.92 24.94 10.93
N GLY A 701 -57.94 24.39 11.61
CA GLY A 701 -59.32 24.35 11.10
C GLY A 701 -59.65 23.23 10.10
N ALA A 702 -58.67 22.41 9.67
CA ALA A 702 -58.90 21.20 8.89
C ALA A 702 -58.80 19.93 9.77
N SER A 703 -59.66 18.94 9.55
CA SER A 703 -59.63 17.66 10.28
C SER A 703 -58.55 16.72 9.72
N THR A 704 -57.29 17.11 9.86
CA THR A 704 -56.11 16.39 9.36
C THR A 704 -55.43 15.52 10.42
N CYS A 705 -55.62 15.84 11.71
CA CYS A 705 -54.95 15.13 12.80
C CYS A 705 -55.56 13.75 13.14
N PRO A 706 -54.74 12.79 13.60
CA PRO A 706 -55.20 11.50 14.11
C PRO A 706 -56.18 11.61 15.29
N ALA A 707 -57.04 10.60 15.44
CA ALA A 707 -58.06 10.57 16.48
C ALA A 707 -57.46 10.61 17.89
N GLY A 708 -57.75 11.68 18.64
CA GLY A 708 -57.22 11.92 19.99
C GLY A 708 -56.28 13.12 20.09
N THR A 709 -55.73 13.58 18.96
CA THR A 709 -54.92 14.80 18.85
C THR A 709 -55.74 15.94 18.21
N PHE A 710 -55.24 17.18 18.28
CA PHE A 710 -55.86 18.33 17.61
C PHE A 710 -54.80 19.25 17.00
N CYS A 711 -55.22 20.07 16.03
CA CYS A 711 -54.37 21.07 15.37
C CYS A 711 -54.61 22.45 16.01
N PRO A 712 -53.66 23.00 16.81
CA PRO A 712 -53.75 24.35 17.36
C PRO A 712 -53.41 25.38 16.27
N GLU A 713 -53.63 26.66 16.53
CA GLU A 713 -53.05 27.71 15.69
C GLU A 713 -51.53 27.81 15.94
N ALA A 714 -50.75 27.90 14.86
CA ALA A 714 -49.28 27.98 14.93
C ALA A 714 -48.78 29.23 15.70
N GLY A 715 -49.59 30.29 15.75
CA GLY A 715 -49.20 31.58 16.31
C GLY A 715 -48.54 32.52 15.29
N GLY A 716 -48.06 33.67 15.76
CA GLY A 716 -47.29 34.62 14.96
C GLY A 716 -48.04 35.09 13.70
N THR A 717 -47.43 34.89 12.53
CA THR A 717 -47.99 35.28 11.21
C THR A 717 -48.95 34.24 10.62
N GLY A 718 -49.15 33.11 11.29
CA GLY A 718 -49.82 31.93 10.73
C GLY A 718 -48.89 31.11 9.81
N GLY A 719 -49.21 29.83 9.65
CA GLY A 719 -48.41 28.86 8.89
C GLY A 719 -48.88 27.42 9.13
N PRO A 720 -48.10 26.41 8.68
CA PRO A 720 -48.26 25.03 9.10
C PRO A 720 -48.21 24.92 10.63
N SER A 721 -48.97 23.98 11.18
CA SER A 721 -49.05 23.71 12.62
C SER A 721 -48.85 22.22 12.86
N ASP A 722 -48.88 21.80 14.13
CA ASP A 722 -48.54 20.43 14.54
C ASP A 722 -49.74 19.82 15.26
N CYS A 723 -50.04 18.55 15.01
CA CYS A 723 -50.98 17.77 15.79
C CYS A 723 -50.42 17.59 17.19
N VAL A 724 -51.16 18.00 18.21
CA VAL A 724 -50.73 17.92 19.61
C VAL A 724 -51.67 17.02 20.40
N ASP A 725 -51.11 16.23 21.32
CA ASP A 725 -51.90 15.52 22.33
C ASP A 725 -52.41 16.50 23.39
N PRO A 726 -53.67 16.38 23.84
CA PRO A 726 -54.17 17.13 24.99
C PRO A 726 -53.34 16.89 26.25
N CYS A 727 -53.05 17.96 26.99
CA CYS A 727 -52.23 17.91 28.20
C CYS A 727 -52.83 18.74 29.34
N THR A 728 -52.42 18.47 30.58
CA THR A 728 -52.76 19.26 31.77
C THR A 728 -51.54 19.86 32.46
N SER A 729 -50.36 19.27 32.24
CA SER A 729 -49.06 19.76 32.70
C SER A 729 -47.96 19.32 31.73
N SER A 730 -46.77 19.92 31.77
CA SER A 730 -45.65 19.47 30.92
C SER A 730 -45.16 18.05 31.23
N ALA A 731 -45.48 17.50 32.41
CA ALA A 731 -45.25 16.09 32.71
C ALA A 731 -46.17 15.14 31.91
N ASP A 732 -47.18 15.68 31.21
CA ASP A 732 -48.01 14.91 30.29
C ASP A 732 -47.38 14.71 28.89
N CYS A 733 -46.23 15.34 28.64
CA CYS A 733 -45.56 15.37 27.34
C CYS A 733 -44.32 14.47 27.29
N ARG A 734 -43.76 14.26 26.08
CA ARG A 734 -42.44 13.64 25.90
C ARG A 734 -41.32 14.60 26.29
N SER A 735 -40.09 14.08 26.42
CA SER A 735 -38.90 14.93 26.56
C SER A 735 -38.80 15.92 25.39
N GLY A 736 -38.23 17.11 25.64
CA GLY A 736 -38.20 18.22 24.66
C GLY A 736 -39.55 18.89 24.37
N TYR A 737 -40.68 18.35 24.86
CA TYR A 737 -42.02 18.92 24.68
C TYR A 737 -42.55 19.51 25.99
N ALA A 738 -43.39 20.54 25.87
CA ALA A 738 -44.05 21.19 26.99
C ALA A 738 -45.56 21.30 26.75
N CYS A 739 -46.32 21.37 27.84
CA CYS A 739 -47.75 21.61 27.74
C CYS A 739 -47.99 23.10 27.47
N LYS A 740 -48.35 23.44 26.24
CA LYS A 740 -48.59 24.81 25.78
C LYS A 740 -50.09 25.06 25.73
N VAL A 741 -50.54 26.18 26.28
CA VAL A 741 -51.95 26.59 26.22
C VAL A 741 -52.21 27.34 24.92
N PHE A 742 -53.18 26.87 24.15
CA PHE A 742 -53.69 27.53 22.94
C PHE A 742 -55.15 27.95 23.14
N ALA A 743 -55.68 28.78 22.25
CA ALA A 743 -57.06 29.29 22.34
C ALA A 743 -58.15 28.18 22.31
N ALA A 744 -57.84 27.01 21.76
CA ALA A 744 -58.76 25.87 21.69
C ALA A 744 -58.66 24.92 22.90
N ALA A 745 -57.43 24.55 23.28
CA ALA A 745 -57.10 23.66 24.39
C ALA A 745 -55.59 23.74 24.68
N ALA A 746 -55.13 23.11 25.77
CA ALA A 746 -53.71 22.89 26.02
C ALA A 746 -53.23 21.61 25.30
N GLY A 747 -52.03 21.65 24.71
CA GLY A 747 -51.45 20.52 23.99
C GLY A 747 -49.94 20.41 24.13
N CYS A 748 -49.43 19.18 24.01
CA CYS A 748 -48.01 18.88 24.03
C CYS A 748 -47.34 19.31 22.73
N ALA A 749 -46.48 20.32 22.80
CA ALA A 749 -45.77 20.88 21.65
C ALA A 749 -44.28 21.10 21.97
N VAL A 750 -43.44 21.08 20.94
CA VAL A 750 -41.97 21.19 21.08
C VAL A 750 -41.57 22.49 21.79
N SER A 751 -40.59 22.41 22.67
CA SER A 751 -40.02 23.55 23.40
C SER A 751 -38.79 24.09 22.67
N GLY A 752 -38.89 25.31 22.11
CA GLY A 752 -37.74 26.04 21.59
C GLY A 752 -36.95 26.79 22.67
N ALA A 753 -36.23 27.84 22.28
CA ALA A 753 -35.40 28.65 23.17
C ALA A 753 -36.03 30.00 23.61
N GLY A 754 -37.02 30.52 22.86
CA GLY A 754 -37.57 31.86 23.04
C GLY A 754 -38.26 32.10 24.39
N GLN A 755 -37.80 33.12 25.12
CA GLN A 755 -38.31 33.52 26.42
C GLN A 755 -39.51 34.49 26.29
N ASN A 756 -40.04 34.97 27.42
CA ASN A 756 -41.18 35.88 27.40
C ASN A 756 -40.85 37.19 26.66
N GLY A 757 -41.62 37.48 25.61
CA GLY A 757 -41.52 38.68 24.77
C GLY A 757 -40.58 38.58 23.56
N ASP A 758 -39.89 37.46 23.39
CA ASP A 758 -39.05 37.24 22.22
C ASP A 758 -39.88 37.09 20.93
N PRO A 759 -39.34 37.47 19.75
CA PRO A 759 -40.01 37.30 18.46
C PRO A 759 -40.22 35.82 18.15
N CYS A 760 -41.30 35.50 17.42
CA CYS A 760 -41.60 34.14 17.01
C CYS A 760 -42.47 34.12 15.76
N THR A 761 -42.25 33.13 14.90
CA THR A 761 -43.13 32.86 13.73
C THR A 761 -44.08 31.69 14.00
N SER A 762 -43.73 30.81 14.96
CA SER A 762 -44.52 29.67 15.41
C SER A 762 -44.29 29.40 16.91
N PHE A 763 -45.22 28.72 17.57
CA PHE A 763 -45.05 28.25 18.95
C PHE A 763 -43.82 27.36 19.12
N ARG A 764 -43.34 26.71 18.05
CA ARG A 764 -42.13 25.86 18.04
C ARG A 764 -40.90 26.61 18.57
N SER A 765 -40.76 27.91 18.27
CA SER A 765 -39.62 28.73 18.68
C SER A 765 -39.59 29.08 20.18
N CYS A 766 -40.72 28.95 20.89
CA CYS A 766 -40.86 29.42 22.27
C CYS A 766 -40.54 28.33 23.31
N ALA A 767 -39.84 28.69 24.39
CA ALA A 767 -39.38 27.78 25.44
C ALA A 767 -40.45 27.44 26.48
N GLY A 768 -40.48 26.18 26.92
CA GLY A 768 -41.39 25.68 27.95
C GLY A 768 -42.85 25.84 27.55
N ALA A 769 -43.73 26.15 28.51
CA ALA A 769 -45.18 26.31 28.29
C ALA A 769 -45.59 27.54 27.44
N ARG A 770 -44.63 28.26 26.83
CA ARG A 770 -44.88 29.47 26.05
C ARG A 770 -45.38 29.12 24.65
N THR A 771 -46.47 29.74 24.25
CA THR A 771 -46.97 29.76 22.87
C THR A 771 -46.56 31.06 22.17
N CYS A 772 -46.72 31.11 20.84
CA CYS A 772 -46.44 32.32 20.05
C CYS A 772 -47.75 33.10 19.83
N LEU A 773 -47.86 34.30 20.40
CA LEU A 773 -49.03 35.16 20.17
C LEU A 773 -48.96 35.80 18.80
N ALA A 774 -50.11 35.94 18.13
CA ALA A 774 -50.25 36.67 16.85
C ALA A 774 -50.21 38.20 17.03
N TRP A 775 -49.30 38.68 17.87
CA TRP A 775 -48.94 40.09 18.00
C TRP A 775 -47.94 40.47 16.89
N PRO A 776 -47.67 41.77 16.61
CA PRO A 776 -46.75 42.18 15.55
C PRO A 776 -45.35 41.55 15.72
N GLY A 777 -44.84 40.89 14.68
CA GLY A 777 -43.58 40.13 14.74
C GLY A 777 -43.59 38.89 15.65
N GLY A 778 -44.78 38.48 16.11
CA GLY A 778 -45.01 37.41 17.09
C GLY A 778 -44.46 37.72 18.48
N TYR A 779 -44.98 37.06 19.51
CA TYR A 779 -44.54 37.27 20.90
C TYR A 779 -44.65 35.97 21.70
N CYS A 780 -43.52 35.43 22.17
CA CYS A 780 -43.53 34.24 23.04
C CYS A 780 -44.11 34.59 24.43
N ALA A 781 -45.17 33.89 24.86
CA ALA A 781 -45.82 34.09 26.16
C ALA A 781 -46.50 32.81 26.68
N VAL A 782 -46.61 32.66 27.99
CA VAL A 782 -47.47 31.63 28.61
C VAL A 782 -48.91 32.14 28.59
N GLN A 783 -49.85 31.31 28.16
CA GLN A 783 -51.29 31.56 28.15
C GLN A 783 -51.97 30.74 29.25
N GLY A 784 -53.13 31.20 29.73
CA GLY A 784 -53.93 30.49 30.74
C GLY A 784 -53.41 30.55 32.17
N CYS A 785 -52.72 31.62 32.56
CA CYS A 785 -52.39 31.86 33.97
C CYS A 785 -53.61 32.39 34.75
N ASP A 786 -53.75 31.97 36.01
CA ASP A 786 -54.79 32.42 36.94
C ASP A 786 -54.20 33.31 38.07
N ALA A 787 -52.88 33.23 38.29
CA ALA A 787 -52.12 34.01 39.27
C ALA A 787 -50.76 34.46 38.70
N ASN A 788 -50.14 35.45 39.34
CA ASN A 788 -48.76 35.86 39.00
C ASN A 788 -47.73 34.76 39.28
N ALA A 789 -48.04 33.82 40.17
CA ALA A 789 -47.18 32.68 40.50
C ALA A 789 -47.07 31.64 39.35
N ASP A 790 -48.02 31.64 38.42
CA ASP A 790 -47.99 30.74 37.25
C ASP A 790 -47.03 31.24 36.16
N CYS A 791 -46.56 32.49 36.28
CA CYS A 791 -45.73 33.14 35.28
C CYS A 791 -44.22 32.93 35.52
N PRO A 792 -43.43 32.66 34.45
CA PRO A 792 -41.97 32.66 34.53
C PRO A 792 -41.42 33.98 35.07
N GLY A 793 -40.27 33.92 35.74
CA GLY A 793 -39.57 35.10 36.27
C GLY A 793 -39.37 36.18 35.18
N GLY A 794 -39.63 37.44 35.55
CA GLY A 794 -39.62 38.56 34.58
C GLY A 794 -40.89 38.67 33.74
N SER A 795 -42.01 38.07 34.16
CA SER A 795 -43.33 38.27 33.54
C SER A 795 -44.47 38.34 34.57
N LYS A 796 -45.63 38.87 34.15
CA LYS A 796 -46.82 39.09 34.99
C LYS A 796 -48.08 38.61 34.29
N CYS A 797 -49.02 38.07 35.07
CA CYS A 797 -50.26 37.51 34.53
C CYS A 797 -51.31 38.61 34.32
N VAL A 798 -51.54 39.00 33.06
CA VAL A 798 -52.43 40.11 32.69
C VAL A 798 -53.52 39.64 31.73
N SER A 799 -54.73 40.18 31.88
CA SER A 799 -55.86 39.84 30.99
C SER A 799 -55.81 40.66 29.72
N VAL A 800 -55.39 40.06 28.61
CA VAL A 800 -55.13 40.77 27.35
C VAL A 800 -55.87 40.14 26.17
N GLY A 801 -56.66 40.93 25.45
CA GLY A 801 -57.26 40.53 24.16
C GLY A 801 -58.42 39.52 24.19
N GLY A 802 -58.53 38.66 25.21
CA GLY A 802 -59.69 37.79 25.38
C GLY A 802 -59.53 36.67 26.42
N SER A 803 -60.34 36.73 27.49
CA SER A 803 -60.65 35.71 28.53
C SER A 803 -59.56 34.89 29.23
N LEU A 804 -58.37 34.65 28.67
CA LEU A 804 -57.28 33.92 29.32
C LEU A 804 -56.25 34.90 29.88
N GLY A 805 -55.76 34.63 31.09
CA GLY A 805 -54.60 35.34 31.63
C GLY A 805 -53.36 35.05 30.79
N THR A 806 -52.58 36.09 30.49
CA THR A 806 -51.36 36.01 29.69
C THR A 806 -50.16 36.46 30.51
N CYS A 807 -49.13 35.63 30.60
CA CYS A 807 -47.85 36.06 31.16
C CYS A 807 -47.12 36.96 30.16
N VAL A 808 -47.13 38.27 30.40
CA VAL A 808 -46.46 39.28 29.57
C VAL A 808 -45.17 39.73 30.25
N LYS A 809 -44.09 39.96 29.47
CA LYS A 809 -42.78 40.37 29.96
C LYS A 809 -42.87 41.67 30.77
N ASP A 810 -42.31 41.67 31.98
CA ASP A 810 -42.15 42.85 32.83
C ASP A 810 -41.10 43.80 32.22
N CYS A 811 -41.36 45.10 32.29
CA CYS A 811 -40.48 46.15 31.75
C CYS A 811 -40.07 47.20 32.77
N LEU A 812 -40.55 47.18 34.02
CA LEU A 812 -40.10 48.08 35.10
C LEU A 812 -39.95 49.57 34.67
N LEU A 813 -40.97 50.15 34.01
CA LEU A 813 -40.98 51.53 33.45
C LEU A 813 -39.95 51.81 32.33
N ARG A 814 -39.35 50.78 31.73
CA ARG A 814 -38.36 50.89 30.66
C ARG A 814 -38.87 50.34 29.33
N ASP A 815 -39.27 51.26 28.47
CA ASP A 815 -39.62 51.01 27.08
C ASP A 815 -38.56 50.20 26.32
N ASP A 816 -37.27 50.40 26.60
CA ASP A 816 -36.16 49.73 25.90
C ASP A 816 -35.98 48.24 26.24
N LEU A 817 -36.73 47.71 27.22
CA LEU A 817 -36.85 46.27 27.47
C LEU A 817 -37.94 45.60 26.60
N CYS A 818 -38.75 46.42 25.94
CA CYS A 818 -39.79 46.06 24.99
C CYS A 818 -39.29 46.29 23.55
N ARG A 819 -39.84 45.56 22.58
CA ARG A 819 -39.44 45.63 21.16
C ARG A 819 -39.98 46.90 20.49
N LEU A 820 -39.42 48.06 20.87
CA LEU A 820 -39.85 49.40 20.40
C LEU A 820 -39.80 49.55 18.88
N ALA A 821 -38.81 48.94 18.22
CA ALA A 821 -38.70 48.95 16.76
C ALA A 821 -39.90 48.30 16.06
N GLU A 822 -40.62 47.41 16.76
CA GLU A 822 -41.82 46.71 16.31
C GLU A 822 -43.11 47.30 16.94
N GLY A 823 -42.97 48.44 17.64
CA GLY A 823 -44.06 49.20 18.23
C GLY A 823 -44.50 48.77 19.63
N TYR A 824 -43.79 47.86 20.29
CA TYR A 824 -44.10 47.46 21.67
C TYR A 824 -43.65 48.51 22.69
N THR A 825 -44.53 48.88 23.62
CA THR A 825 -44.27 49.86 24.67
C THR A 825 -44.44 49.26 26.07
N CYS A 826 -43.82 49.89 27.06
CA CYS A 826 -43.91 49.51 28.47
C CYS A 826 -45.19 50.10 29.08
N GLU A 827 -46.28 49.34 29.00
CA GLU A 827 -47.62 49.79 29.39
C GLU A 827 -47.98 49.39 30.81
N CYS A 828 -48.76 50.24 31.48
CA CYS A 828 -49.21 50.02 32.86
C CYS A 828 -50.61 49.39 32.88
N VAL A 829 -50.73 48.17 33.41
CA VAL A 829 -51.98 47.39 33.44
C VAL A 829 -52.21 46.73 34.79
N GLU A 830 -53.48 46.48 35.11
CA GLU A 830 -53.89 45.66 36.25
C GLU A 830 -53.69 44.18 35.90
N ASP A 831 -52.96 43.46 36.75
CA ASP A 831 -52.81 42.01 36.66
C ASP A 831 -54.06 41.27 37.17
N VAL A 832 -54.09 39.94 37.01
CA VAL A 832 -55.24 39.11 37.46
C VAL A 832 -55.45 39.11 38.98
N GLU A 833 -54.47 39.60 39.76
CA GLU A 833 -54.53 39.72 41.22
C GLU A 833 -55.00 41.13 41.68
N GLY A 834 -55.23 42.06 40.74
CA GLY A 834 -55.66 43.43 41.02
C GLY A 834 -54.53 44.39 41.37
N ALA A 835 -53.27 44.05 41.06
CA ALA A 835 -52.11 44.92 41.23
C ALA A 835 -51.66 45.54 39.91
N TRP A 836 -51.21 46.79 39.95
CA TRP A 836 -50.69 47.49 38.77
C TRP A 836 -49.26 47.04 38.46
N GLN A 837 -49.03 46.58 37.23
CA GLN A 837 -47.77 46.09 36.70
C GLN A 837 -47.38 46.86 35.43
N PHE A 838 -46.08 46.95 35.15
CA PHE A 838 -45.55 47.49 33.90
C PHE A 838 -45.10 46.33 33.01
N VAL A 839 -45.72 46.16 31.84
CA VAL A 839 -45.45 45.04 30.94
C VAL A 839 -45.36 45.46 29.47
N CYS A 840 -44.60 44.72 28.68
CA CYS A 840 -44.42 44.98 27.25
C CYS A 840 -45.64 44.56 26.42
N LEU A 841 -46.51 45.51 26.06
CA LEU A 841 -47.71 45.26 25.24
C LEU A 841 -47.52 45.64 23.78
N ALA A 842 -48.24 44.93 22.90
CA ALA A 842 -48.30 45.22 21.47
C ALA A 842 -49.09 46.51 21.17
N PRO A 843 -48.76 47.23 20.09
CA PRO A 843 -49.44 48.47 19.73
C PRO A 843 -50.93 48.22 19.44
N GLY A 844 -51.80 49.03 20.05
CA GLY A 844 -53.26 48.93 19.93
C GLY A 844 -53.93 48.00 20.96
N VAL A 845 -53.15 47.30 21.79
CA VAL A 845 -53.66 46.57 22.96
C VAL A 845 -53.95 47.57 24.08
N SER A 846 -55.22 47.90 24.31
CA SER A 846 -55.59 49.00 25.20
C SER A 846 -55.46 48.67 26.69
N ALA A 847 -54.43 49.24 27.35
CA ALA A 847 -54.37 49.37 28.79
C ALA A 847 -55.38 50.42 29.31
N ARG A 848 -55.90 50.24 30.53
CA ARG A 848 -56.54 51.34 31.27
C ARG A 848 -55.46 52.14 31.98
N TRP A 849 -55.30 53.40 31.58
CA TRP A 849 -54.31 54.32 32.15
C TRP A 849 -54.23 54.28 33.68
N CYS A 850 -53.04 54.01 34.19
CA CYS A 850 -52.67 54.25 35.59
C CYS A 850 -52.74 55.75 35.90
N TYR A 851 -53.25 56.08 37.10
CA TYR A 851 -53.40 57.45 37.62
C TYR A 851 -52.41 57.73 38.75
#